data_AF-A0A2X1NI88-F1
#
_entry.id   AF-A0A2X1NI88-F1
#
_cell.length_a   1.000
_cell.length_b   1.000
_cell.length_c   1.000
_cell.angle_alpha   90.00
_cell.angle_beta   90.00
_cell.angle_gamma   90.00
#
_symmetry.space_group_name_H-M   'P 1'
#
loop_
_entity.id
_entity.type
_entity.pdbx_description
1 polymer ?
#
loop_
_entity_poly.entity_id
_entity_poly.type
_entity_poly.pdbx_seq_one_letter_code
_entity_poly.pdbx_strand_id
1 'polypeptide(L)'
;MSMDISDFYQTFFDEADELLADMEQHLLVLQPEAPDAEQLNAIFRAAHSIKGGAGTFGFSVLQETTHLMENLLDEARRGEMQLNTDIINLFLETKDIMQEQLDAYKQSQEPDAASFDYICQALRQLALEAKGETPSAVTRLSVVAKSEPQDEQSRNQLPRRIILSRLKAGEVDLLEEELGHLTTLTDVVKGVDSLSAILPGDIAEDDITAVLCFVIEADQITFETVEVSPKISTPPVLKLAAEQAPTGRVEREKTTRSSESTSIRVAVEKVDQLINLVGELVITQSMLAQRSSELDPVNHGDLITSMGQLQRNARDLQESVMSIRMMPMEYVFSRYPRLVRDLAGKLGKQVELTLVGSSTELDKSLIERIIDPLTHLVRNSLDHGIELPEKRLAAGKNSVGNLILSAEHQGGNICIEVTDDGAGLNRERILAKAASQGLTVSENMSDDEVAMLIFAPGFSTAEQVTDVSGRGVGMDVVKRNIQEMGGHVEIQSKQGTGTTIRILLPLTLAILDGMSVRVADEVFILPLNAVMESLQPREAINFMVITKGAGRIAEVGARFVLDGMPGKQMAIDADLNAGLIGEDEAKKRRSEVTQEADFYGSMDGASKFVRGDAIAGILIMVINVVGGLLVGVLQHGMSMGHAAESYTLLTIGDGLVAQIPALVISTAAGVIVTRVSTDQDVGEQMVNQLFSNPSVMLLSAAVLGLLGLVPGMPNLVFLLFTAGLLGLAWWIRGREQKAPAEPKPVKMAENNAVVEATWNDVQLEDSLGMEVGYRLSPMVDFQQDGELLGRIRSIRKKFAQEMGFLPPVVHIRDNMDLQPARYRILMKGVEIGSGDAYPGRWLAINPGTAAGTLPGEATVDPAFGLNAIWIESALKEQAQIQGYTVVEASTVVATHLNHLISQHAAELFGRQEAQQLLDRVAQEMPKLTEDLVPGVVTLTTLHKVLQNLLDEKVPIRDMRTILETLAEHAPIQSDPHELTAVVRVALGRAITQQWFPGKDEVHVIGLDTPLERLLLQALQGGGGLEPGLADRLLAQTQEALSRQEMVGAPPVLLVNHALRPLLSRFLRRSLPQLVVLSNLELSDNRHIRMTATIGGK
;
A
#
# COMPACT_ATOMS: atom_id res chain seq x y z
N MET A 1 7.22 24.93 -6.55
CA MET A 1 6.85 24.06 -7.67
C MET A 1 5.36 24.20 -7.77
N SER A 2 4.80 24.38 -8.96
CA SER A 2 3.37 24.29 -9.21
C SER A 2 2.93 22.85 -8.96
N MET A 3 2.85 22.56 -7.66
CA MET A 3 2.03 21.54 -7.04
C MET A 3 2.09 20.26 -7.85
N ASP A 4 3.22 19.53 -7.70
CA ASP A 4 3.71 18.57 -8.70
C ASP A 4 2.53 17.88 -9.34
N ILE A 5 2.34 18.14 -10.63
CA ILE A 5 1.08 17.78 -11.24
C ILE A 5 0.93 16.26 -11.21
N SER A 6 2.05 15.51 -11.08
CA SER A 6 2.06 14.08 -10.77
C SER A 6 1.58 13.65 -9.36
N ASP A 7 1.66 14.50 -8.33
CA ASP A 7 0.95 14.30 -7.04
C ASP A 7 -0.57 14.20 -7.26
N PHE A 8 -1.09 14.86 -8.31
CA PHE A 8 -2.51 14.88 -8.67
C PHE A 8 -2.84 13.98 -9.87
N TYR A 9 -1.87 13.61 -10.72
CA TYR A 9 -2.08 12.70 -11.85
C TYR A 9 -2.71 11.39 -11.39
N GLN A 10 -2.32 10.80 -10.26
CA GLN A 10 -2.97 9.56 -9.80
C GLN A 10 -4.46 9.77 -9.51
N THR A 11 -4.82 10.85 -8.81
CA THR A 11 -6.23 11.20 -8.54
C THR A 11 -7.01 11.39 -9.85
N PHE A 12 -6.40 12.06 -10.84
CA PHE A 12 -6.99 12.26 -12.16
C PHE A 12 -7.09 10.97 -12.97
N PHE A 13 -6.09 10.10 -12.93
CA PHE A 13 -6.08 8.83 -13.64
C PHE A 13 -7.14 7.88 -13.06
N ASP A 14 -7.31 7.86 -11.73
CA ASP A 14 -8.35 7.10 -11.05
C ASP A 14 -9.76 7.65 -11.38
N GLU A 15 -9.94 8.98 -11.39
CA GLU A 15 -11.21 9.64 -11.76
C GLU A 15 -11.53 9.50 -13.25
N ALA A 16 -10.53 9.57 -14.14
CA ALA A 16 -10.71 9.39 -15.56
C ALA A 16 -11.03 7.92 -15.91
N ASP A 17 -10.47 6.94 -15.21
CA ASP A 17 -10.88 5.53 -15.34
C ASP A 17 -12.35 5.31 -14.92
N GLU A 18 -12.79 5.93 -13.81
CA GLU A 18 -14.19 5.90 -13.35
C GLU A 18 -15.12 6.51 -14.41
N LEU A 19 -14.78 7.70 -14.93
CA LEU A 19 -15.58 8.41 -15.93
C LEU A 19 -15.57 7.73 -17.32
N LEU A 20 -14.46 7.10 -17.74
CA LEU A 20 -14.40 6.31 -18.97
C LEU A 20 -15.25 5.03 -18.87
N ALA A 21 -15.30 4.40 -17.69
CA ALA A 21 -16.13 3.22 -17.45
C ALA A 21 -17.63 3.57 -17.43
N ASP A 22 -18.02 4.64 -16.74
CA ASP A 22 -19.40 5.17 -16.74
C ASP A 22 -19.84 5.57 -18.17
N MET A 23 -18.96 6.22 -18.93
CA MET A 23 -19.20 6.59 -20.32
C MET A 23 -19.45 5.36 -21.21
N GLU A 24 -18.65 4.29 -21.06
CA GLU A 24 -18.85 3.03 -21.79
C GLU A 24 -20.17 2.34 -21.39
N GLN A 25 -20.49 2.27 -20.09
CA GLN A 25 -21.74 1.67 -19.63
C GLN A 25 -22.97 2.41 -20.18
N HIS A 26 -22.95 3.74 -20.19
CA HIS A 26 -24.04 4.52 -20.78
C HIS A 26 -24.10 4.39 -22.32
N LEU A 27 -22.97 4.41 -23.03
CA LEU A 27 -22.92 4.24 -24.49
C LEU A 27 -23.43 2.85 -24.94
N LEU A 28 -23.16 1.79 -24.17
CA LEU A 28 -23.60 0.43 -24.47
C LEU A 28 -25.12 0.22 -24.28
N VAL A 29 -25.77 1.02 -23.43
CA VAL A 29 -27.21 0.93 -23.14
C VAL A 29 -28.05 1.93 -23.96
N LEU A 30 -27.42 2.99 -24.50
CA LEU A 30 -28.08 4.05 -25.25
C LEU A 30 -28.75 3.53 -26.53
N GLN A 31 -30.05 3.79 -26.69
CA GLN A 31 -30.80 3.41 -27.89
C GLN A 31 -30.70 4.51 -28.97
N PRO A 32 -30.03 4.27 -30.13
CA PRO A 32 -29.77 5.35 -31.10
C PRO A 32 -31.04 5.97 -31.70
N GLU A 33 -32.10 5.18 -31.92
CA GLU A 33 -33.36 5.68 -32.50
C GLU A 33 -34.22 6.51 -31.52
N ALA A 34 -33.94 6.40 -30.21
CA ALA A 34 -34.66 7.10 -29.15
C ALA A 34 -33.77 7.26 -27.91
N PRO A 35 -32.70 8.08 -27.99
CA PRO A 35 -31.70 8.16 -26.93
C PRO A 35 -32.29 8.81 -25.68
N ASP A 36 -32.05 8.21 -24.52
CA ASP A 36 -32.46 8.78 -23.25
C ASP A 36 -31.66 10.05 -22.95
N ALA A 37 -32.38 11.13 -22.66
CA ALA A 37 -31.80 12.41 -22.33
C ALA A 37 -30.99 12.35 -21.01
N GLU A 38 -31.36 11.50 -20.05
CA GLU A 38 -30.59 11.37 -18.80
C GLU A 38 -29.24 10.67 -19.07
N GLN A 39 -29.23 9.58 -19.85
CA GLN A 39 -28.01 8.91 -20.32
C GLN A 39 -27.12 9.82 -21.16
N LEU A 40 -27.67 10.56 -22.15
CA LEU A 40 -26.88 11.50 -22.95
C LEU A 40 -26.25 12.62 -22.11
N ASN A 41 -26.95 13.13 -21.10
CA ASN A 41 -26.39 14.09 -20.16
C ASN A 41 -25.30 13.47 -19.26
N ALA A 42 -25.37 12.17 -18.93
CA ALA A 42 -24.32 11.48 -18.20
C ALA A 42 -23.04 11.31 -19.04
N ILE A 43 -23.16 10.79 -20.26
CA ILE A 43 -22.05 10.64 -21.23
C ILE A 43 -21.34 11.99 -21.47
N PHE A 44 -22.12 13.07 -21.68
CA PHE A 44 -21.57 14.41 -21.86
C PHE A 44 -20.83 14.94 -20.62
N ARG A 45 -21.38 14.73 -19.41
CA ARG A 45 -20.68 15.13 -18.17
C ARG A 45 -19.35 14.41 -18.00
N ALA A 46 -19.29 13.10 -18.30
CA ALA A 46 -18.05 12.34 -18.25
C ALA A 46 -16.98 12.90 -19.21
N ALA A 47 -17.36 13.16 -20.47
CA ALA A 47 -16.45 13.77 -21.45
C ALA A 47 -15.98 15.17 -21.00
N HIS A 48 -16.91 16.02 -20.55
CA HIS A 48 -16.59 17.38 -20.10
C HIS A 48 -15.61 17.41 -18.93
N SER A 49 -15.79 16.52 -17.93
CA SER A 49 -14.86 16.38 -16.80
C SER A 49 -13.49 15.85 -17.23
N ILE A 50 -13.43 14.83 -18.10
CA ILE A 50 -12.16 14.29 -18.63
C ILE A 50 -11.39 15.38 -19.38
N LYS A 51 -12.06 16.18 -20.24
CA LYS A 51 -11.45 17.32 -20.95
C LYS A 51 -10.92 18.37 -19.96
N GLY A 52 -11.69 18.69 -18.92
CA GLY A 52 -11.30 19.66 -17.89
C GLY A 52 -10.05 19.22 -17.11
N GLY A 53 -9.99 17.95 -16.69
CA GLY A 53 -8.79 17.38 -16.07
C GLY A 53 -7.61 17.33 -17.03
N ALA A 54 -7.78 16.73 -18.21
CA ALA A 54 -6.72 16.60 -19.21
C ALA A 54 -6.10 17.96 -19.60
N GLY A 55 -6.91 19.00 -19.77
CA GLY A 55 -6.44 20.37 -20.03
C GLY A 55 -5.76 21.03 -18.83
N THR A 56 -6.19 20.74 -17.60
CA THR A 56 -5.52 21.19 -16.36
C THR A 56 -4.14 20.55 -16.19
N PHE A 57 -3.99 19.32 -16.66
CA PHE A 57 -2.81 18.48 -16.45
C PHE A 57 -1.88 18.37 -17.67
N GLY A 58 -2.20 19.08 -18.76
CA GLY A 58 -1.34 19.19 -19.95
C GLY A 58 -1.38 17.98 -20.90
N PHE A 59 -2.34 17.07 -20.72
CA PHE A 59 -2.54 15.88 -21.55
C PHE A 59 -3.26 16.23 -22.86
N SER A 60 -2.60 17.03 -23.70
CA SER A 60 -3.16 17.65 -24.91
C SER A 60 -3.81 16.68 -25.89
N VAL A 61 -3.24 15.48 -26.06
CA VAL A 61 -3.77 14.43 -26.94
C VAL A 61 -5.15 13.96 -26.45
N LEU A 62 -5.25 13.63 -25.16
CA LEU A 62 -6.49 13.23 -24.50
C LEU A 62 -7.51 14.38 -24.46
N GLN A 63 -7.05 15.60 -24.18
CA GLN A 63 -7.88 16.81 -24.19
C GLN A 63 -8.52 17.03 -25.56
N GLU A 64 -7.75 16.91 -26.65
CA GLU A 64 -8.27 17.14 -28.01
C GLU A 64 -9.22 16.03 -28.46
N THR A 65 -8.88 14.75 -28.26
CA THR A 65 -9.80 13.64 -28.57
C THR A 65 -11.12 13.77 -27.80
N THR A 66 -11.05 14.06 -26.50
CA THR A 66 -12.25 14.28 -25.67
C THR A 66 -13.07 15.48 -26.15
N HIS A 67 -12.42 16.60 -26.49
CA HIS A 67 -13.09 17.80 -26.99
C HIS A 67 -13.83 17.55 -28.31
N LEU A 68 -13.26 16.79 -29.25
CA LEU A 68 -13.95 16.43 -30.50
C LEU A 68 -15.20 15.58 -30.24
N MET A 69 -15.12 14.64 -29.29
CA MET A 69 -16.26 13.82 -28.87
C MET A 69 -17.34 14.63 -28.15
N GLU A 70 -16.97 15.53 -27.24
CA GLU A 70 -17.91 16.37 -26.50
C GLU A 70 -18.75 17.27 -27.41
N ASN A 71 -18.15 17.86 -28.45
CA ASN A 71 -18.88 18.69 -29.42
C ASN A 71 -19.97 17.88 -30.17
N LEU A 72 -19.65 16.66 -30.61
CA LEU A 72 -20.61 15.76 -31.27
C LEU A 72 -21.73 15.30 -30.31
N LEU A 73 -21.39 15.06 -29.05
CA LEU A 73 -22.37 14.75 -28.00
C LEU A 73 -23.30 15.94 -27.73
N ASP A 74 -22.83 17.19 -27.84
CA ASP A 74 -23.69 18.36 -27.69
C ASP A 74 -24.62 18.59 -28.89
N GLU A 75 -24.13 18.40 -30.12
CA GLU A 75 -24.97 18.39 -31.33
C GLU A 75 -26.07 17.32 -31.25
N ALA A 76 -25.76 16.14 -30.68
CA ALA A 76 -26.74 15.10 -30.39
C ALA A 76 -27.74 15.50 -29.28
N ARG A 77 -27.28 16.11 -28.17
CA ARG A 77 -28.14 16.60 -27.08
C ARG A 77 -29.11 17.70 -27.51
N ARG A 78 -28.71 18.56 -28.45
CA ARG A 78 -29.56 19.60 -29.05
C ARG A 78 -30.57 19.04 -30.06
N GLY A 79 -30.42 17.78 -30.49
CA GLY A 79 -31.19 17.18 -31.57
C GLY A 79 -30.79 17.67 -32.96
N GLU A 80 -29.61 18.28 -33.07
CA GLU A 80 -29.02 18.76 -34.34
C GLU A 80 -28.35 17.60 -35.10
N MET A 81 -27.85 16.59 -34.37
CA MET A 81 -27.33 15.32 -34.88
C MET A 81 -28.25 14.15 -34.49
N GLN A 82 -28.63 13.30 -35.44
CA GLN A 82 -29.29 12.01 -35.12
C GLN A 82 -28.24 10.92 -34.89
N LEU A 83 -28.36 10.20 -33.77
CA LEU A 83 -27.52 9.05 -33.45
C LEU A 83 -27.93 7.82 -34.27
N ASN A 84 -26.94 7.00 -34.60
CA ASN A 84 -27.11 5.70 -35.22
C ASN A 84 -26.08 4.72 -34.63
N THR A 85 -26.19 3.43 -34.97
CA THR A 85 -25.30 2.39 -34.44
C THR A 85 -23.83 2.64 -34.76
N ASP A 86 -23.51 3.21 -35.92
CA ASP A 86 -22.13 3.47 -36.35
C ASP A 86 -21.51 4.66 -35.61
N ILE A 87 -22.30 5.69 -35.30
CA ILE A 87 -21.92 6.80 -34.41
C ILE A 87 -21.63 6.27 -32.99
N ILE A 88 -22.48 5.39 -32.45
CA ILE A 88 -22.25 4.79 -31.13
C ILE A 88 -21.01 3.87 -31.13
N ASN A 89 -20.80 3.08 -32.19
CA ASN A 89 -19.57 2.28 -32.34
C ASN A 89 -18.33 3.20 -32.36
N LEU A 90 -18.38 4.34 -33.07
CA LEU A 90 -17.26 5.29 -33.15
C LEU A 90 -17.03 6.03 -31.81
N PHE A 91 -18.06 6.33 -31.03
CA PHE A 91 -17.90 6.83 -29.67
C PHE A 91 -17.28 5.79 -28.72
N LEU A 92 -17.63 4.52 -28.86
CA LEU A 92 -16.99 3.42 -28.12
C LEU A 92 -15.52 3.20 -28.55
N GLU A 93 -15.21 3.35 -29.84
CA GLU A 93 -13.83 3.33 -30.37
C GLU A 93 -13.02 4.54 -29.88
N THR A 94 -13.66 5.72 -29.81
CA THR A 94 -13.06 6.92 -29.22
C THR A 94 -12.76 6.74 -27.74
N LYS A 95 -13.69 6.16 -26.98
CA LYS A 95 -13.50 5.83 -25.56
C LYS A 95 -12.31 4.88 -25.35
N ASP A 96 -12.09 3.91 -26.24
CA ASP A 96 -10.95 2.99 -26.15
C ASP A 96 -9.63 3.71 -26.45
N ILE A 97 -9.58 4.55 -27.48
CA ILE A 97 -8.36 5.30 -27.79
C ILE A 97 -8.07 6.35 -26.70
N MET A 98 -9.10 6.90 -26.04
CA MET A 98 -8.95 7.71 -24.82
C MET A 98 -8.42 6.89 -23.63
N GLN A 99 -8.81 5.62 -23.48
CA GLN A 99 -8.24 4.71 -22.48
C GLN A 99 -6.77 4.38 -22.79
N GLU A 100 -6.43 4.09 -24.05
CA GLU A 100 -5.03 3.85 -24.47
C GLU A 100 -4.15 5.09 -24.28
N GLN A 101 -4.67 6.29 -24.56
CA GLN A 101 -4.01 7.57 -24.26
C GLN A 101 -3.77 7.72 -22.75
N LEU A 102 -4.79 7.47 -21.92
CA LEU A 102 -4.72 7.57 -20.47
C LEU A 102 -3.71 6.56 -19.89
N ASP A 103 -3.71 5.32 -20.37
CA ASP A 103 -2.80 4.25 -19.93
C ASP A 103 -1.36 4.47 -20.40
N ALA A 104 -1.14 5.13 -21.55
CA ALA A 104 0.18 5.61 -21.96
C ALA A 104 0.69 6.70 -21.01
N TYR A 105 -0.15 7.68 -20.66
CA TYR A 105 0.21 8.73 -19.69
C TYR A 105 0.49 8.17 -18.29
N LYS A 106 -0.30 7.20 -17.79
CA LYS A 106 0.00 6.44 -16.54
C LYS A 106 1.40 5.81 -16.58
N GLN A 107 1.80 5.27 -17.73
CA GLN A 107 3.10 4.64 -17.95
C GLN A 107 4.23 5.61 -18.29
N SER A 108 3.99 6.93 -18.26
CA SER A 108 4.94 7.98 -18.70
C SER A 108 5.43 7.79 -20.14
N GLN A 109 4.56 7.33 -21.03
CA GLN A 109 4.77 7.17 -22.47
C GLN A 109 3.92 8.18 -23.24
N GLU A 110 4.35 8.57 -24.44
CA GLU A 110 3.50 9.31 -25.38
C GLU A 110 2.45 8.35 -25.99
N PRO A 111 1.16 8.76 -26.09
CA PRO A 111 0.16 7.97 -26.80
C PRO A 111 0.50 7.72 -28.27
N ASP A 112 -0.04 6.65 -28.88
CA ASP A 112 0.20 6.39 -30.30
C ASP A 112 -0.40 7.49 -31.18
N ALA A 113 0.48 8.18 -31.90
CA ALA A 113 0.14 9.23 -32.84
C ALA A 113 -0.70 8.70 -34.02
N ALA A 114 -0.56 7.43 -34.42
CA ALA A 114 -1.35 6.88 -35.51
C ALA A 114 -2.82 6.65 -35.11
N SER A 115 -3.09 6.06 -33.94
CA SER A 115 -4.43 5.96 -33.36
C SER A 115 -5.06 7.34 -33.09
N PHE A 116 -4.27 8.31 -32.60
CA PHE A 116 -4.75 9.69 -32.40
C PHE A 116 -5.13 10.39 -33.71
N ASP A 117 -4.25 10.40 -34.72
CA ASP A 117 -4.53 11.01 -36.02
C ASP A 117 -5.75 10.36 -36.69
N TYR A 118 -5.91 9.04 -36.53
CA TYR A 118 -7.06 8.29 -37.03
C TYR A 118 -8.37 8.73 -36.38
N ILE A 119 -8.47 8.70 -35.04
CA ILE A 119 -9.73 8.99 -34.37
C ILE A 119 -10.13 10.46 -34.48
N CYS A 120 -9.16 11.37 -34.44
CA CYS A 120 -9.40 12.79 -34.65
C CYS A 120 -9.86 13.09 -36.09
N GLN A 121 -9.39 12.34 -37.09
CA GLN A 121 -9.93 12.43 -38.45
C GLN A 121 -11.35 11.85 -38.54
N ALA A 122 -11.62 10.70 -37.91
CA ALA A 122 -12.95 10.07 -37.93
C ALA A 122 -14.03 10.95 -37.28
N LEU A 123 -13.74 11.53 -36.10
CA LEU A 123 -14.66 12.45 -35.42
C LEU A 123 -14.89 13.75 -36.21
N ARG A 124 -13.84 14.34 -36.79
CA ARG A 124 -13.98 15.54 -37.64
C ARG A 124 -14.76 15.26 -38.92
N GLN A 125 -14.56 14.09 -39.54
CA GLN A 125 -15.35 13.64 -40.70
C GLN A 125 -16.84 13.49 -40.32
N LEU A 126 -17.12 12.88 -39.17
CA LEU A 126 -18.48 12.73 -38.64
C LEU A 126 -19.16 14.09 -38.41
N ALA A 127 -18.43 15.09 -37.90
CA ALA A 127 -18.94 16.45 -37.69
C ALA A 127 -19.25 17.21 -39.00
N LEU A 128 -18.56 16.90 -40.10
CA LEU A 128 -18.86 17.43 -41.44
C LEU A 128 -20.09 16.76 -42.04
N GLU A 129 -20.21 15.44 -41.88
CA GLU A 129 -21.36 14.66 -42.34
C GLU A 129 -22.65 15.03 -41.58
N ALA A 130 -22.58 15.26 -40.27
CA ALA A 130 -23.68 15.79 -39.47
C ALA A 130 -24.16 17.17 -39.94
N LYS A 131 -23.24 18.01 -40.43
CA LYS A 131 -23.53 19.34 -40.99
C LYS A 131 -23.94 19.30 -42.46
N GLY A 132 -24.03 18.12 -43.07
CA GLY A 132 -24.52 17.92 -44.43
C GLY A 132 -23.51 18.24 -45.55
N GLU A 133 -22.24 18.45 -45.21
CA GLU A 133 -21.18 18.71 -46.20
C GLU A 133 -20.44 17.41 -46.54
N THR A 134 -20.69 16.85 -47.72
CA THR A 134 -20.13 15.55 -48.14
C THR A 134 -18.79 15.64 -48.87
N PRO A 135 -17.72 14.98 -48.39
CA PRO A 135 -16.52 14.67 -49.16
C PRO A 135 -16.68 13.36 -49.96
N SER A 136 -15.86 13.17 -51.00
CA SER A 136 -15.86 11.95 -51.83
C SER A 136 -14.71 11.00 -51.48
N ALA A 137 -14.83 9.73 -51.89
CA ALA A 137 -14.06 8.61 -51.37
C ALA A 137 -12.53 8.61 -51.65
N VAL A 138 -11.81 8.01 -50.69
CA VAL A 138 -10.37 7.74 -50.57
C VAL A 138 -9.59 7.49 -51.87
N THR A 139 -8.39 8.11 -51.99
CA THR A 139 -7.24 7.61 -52.79
C THR A 139 -5.90 8.09 -52.19
N ARG A 140 -4.79 7.41 -52.50
CA ARG A 140 -3.53 7.35 -51.71
C ARG A 140 -2.49 8.45 -52.01
N LEU A 141 -1.72 8.83 -50.98
CA LEU A 141 -0.27 9.18 -50.96
C LEU A 141 0.32 10.18 -51.99
N SER A 142 0.66 11.41 -51.55
CA SER A 142 1.90 12.11 -51.98
C SER A 142 2.27 13.40 -51.19
N VAL A 143 3.28 13.30 -50.31
CA VAL A 143 4.44 14.21 -50.08
C VAL A 143 4.35 15.72 -50.44
N VAL A 144 4.52 16.58 -49.40
CA VAL A 144 5.05 17.97 -49.37
C VAL A 144 4.27 19.13 -50.05
N ALA A 145 3.83 20.09 -49.22
CA ALA A 145 4.00 21.55 -49.41
C ALA A 145 3.82 22.29 -48.05
N LYS A 146 4.20 23.58 -47.97
CA LYS A 146 4.22 24.38 -46.71
C LYS A 146 3.66 25.80 -46.93
N SER A 147 2.65 26.21 -46.16
CA SER A 147 2.21 27.63 -46.07
C SER A 147 1.24 27.89 -44.91
N GLU A 148 1.57 28.87 -44.06
CA GLU A 148 0.67 29.62 -43.17
C GLU A 148 0.53 31.07 -43.73
N PRO A 149 -0.16 32.02 -43.06
CA PRO A 149 -1.62 32.09 -42.89
C PRO A 149 -2.18 33.49 -43.28
N GLN A 150 -3.51 33.69 -43.36
CA GLN A 150 -4.13 34.99 -43.04
C GLN A 150 -5.68 35.00 -42.95
N ASP A 151 -6.17 36.00 -42.19
CA ASP A 151 -7.51 36.63 -42.17
C ASP A 151 -8.76 35.80 -41.81
N GLU A 152 -9.08 35.75 -40.49
CA GLU A 152 -10.49 35.55 -40.03
C GLU A 152 -10.91 36.37 -38.78
N GLN A 153 -10.03 37.24 -38.22
CA GLN A 153 -10.34 38.05 -37.03
C GLN A 153 -10.93 39.44 -37.37
N SER A 154 -12.25 39.58 -37.55
CA SER A 154 -12.96 40.89 -37.58
C SER A 154 -14.51 40.82 -37.48
N ARG A 155 -15.09 40.12 -36.49
CA ARG A 155 -16.57 40.09 -36.32
C ARG A 155 -17.18 40.31 -34.92
N ASN A 156 -16.45 40.13 -33.82
CA ASN A 156 -16.99 40.32 -32.46
C ASN A 156 -16.41 41.59 -31.79
N GLN A 157 -17.02 42.75 -32.04
CA GLN A 157 -16.77 44.00 -31.27
C GLN A 157 -18.02 44.90 -31.24
N LEU A 158 -18.99 44.57 -30.37
CA LEU A 158 -20.15 45.44 -30.05
C LEU A 158 -20.41 45.42 -28.54
N PRO A 159 -20.57 46.58 -27.88
CA PRO A 159 -20.80 46.65 -26.43
C PRO A 159 -22.20 46.14 -26.05
N ARG A 160 -22.28 45.53 -24.86
CA ARG A 160 -23.50 44.84 -24.38
C ARG A 160 -23.82 45.27 -22.95
N ARG A 161 -25.11 45.32 -22.60
CA ARG A 161 -25.58 45.55 -21.23
C ARG A 161 -25.76 44.20 -20.54
N ILE A 162 -25.10 44.00 -19.41
CA ILE A 162 -25.41 42.91 -18.48
C ILE A 162 -26.44 43.39 -17.46
N ILE A 163 -27.37 42.51 -17.08
CA ILE A 163 -28.38 42.72 -16.05
C ILE A 163 -28.36 41.49 -15.13
N LEU A 164 -28.06 41.73 -13.85
CA LEU A 164 -28.10 40.75 -12.76
C LEU A 164 -29.33 41.03 -11.90
N SER A 165 -30.07 39.98 -11.54
CA SER A 165 -31.38 40.10 -10.87
C SER A 165 -31.54 39.12 -9.69
N ARG A 166 -32.48 39.40 -8.78
CA ARG A 166 -32.76 38.60 -7.57
C ARG A 166 -31.58 38.50 -6.59
N LEU A 167 -30.69 39.49 -6.61
CA LEU A 167 -29.51 39.57 -5.75
C LEU A 167 -29.90 39.77 -4.27
N LYS A 168 -29.16 39.14 -3.36
CA LYS A 168 -29.36 39.26 -1.91
C LYS A 168 -28.65 40.50 -1.38
N ALA A 169 -29.02 40.94 -0.17
CA ALA A 169 -28.44 42.13 0.45
C ALA A 169 -26.93 41.99 0.67
N GLY A 170 -26.14 42.79 -0.06
CA GLY A 170 -24.67 42.76 -0.08
C GLY A 170 -24.06 42.25 -1.39
N GLU A 171 -24.80 41.46 -2.17
CA GLU A 171 -24.31 40.89 -3.45
C GLU A 171 -24.18 41.97 -4.54
N VAL A 172 -25.01 43.03 -4.50
CA VAL A 172 -25.02 44.13 -5.48
C VAL A 172 -23.70 44.92 -5.53
N ASP A 173 -23.01 45.08 -4.39
CA ASP A 173 -21.73 45.80 -4.33
C ASP A 173 -20.57 44.88 -4.71
N LEU A 174 -20.57 43.63 -4.23
CA LEU A 174 -19.55 42.63 -4.54
C LEU A 174 -19.54 42.26 -6.04
N LEU A 175 -20.72 42.10 -6.66
CA LEU A 175 -20.81 41.80 -8.10
C LEU A 175 -20.44 42.98 -9.00
N GLU A 176 -20.44 44.22 -8.50
CA GLU A 176 -19.83 45.36 -9.23
C GLU A 176 -18.30 45.29 -9.18
N GLU A 177 -17.72 44.93 -8.03
CA GLU A 177 -16.27 44.80 -7.85
C GLU A 177 -15.70 43.67 -8.72
N GLU A 178 -16.32 42.48 -8.71
CA GLU A 178 -15.92 41.35 -9.57
C GLU A 178 -16.09 41.65 -11.07
N LEU A 179 -17.22 42.26 -11.49
CA LEU A 179 -17.38 42.71 -12.88
C LEU A 179 -16.35 43.78 -13.28
N GLY A 180 -15.94 44.63 -12.34
CA GLY A 180 -14.87 45.63 -12.51
C GLY A 180 -13.46 45.06 -12.55
N HIS A 181 -13.26 43.83 -12.06
CA HIS A 181 -12.02 43.06 -12.26
C HIS A 181 -11.96 42.42 -13.65
N LEU A 182 -13.10 42.04 -14.23
CA LEU A 182 -13.18 41.47 -15.58
C LEU A 182 -13.02 42.54 -16.68
N THR A 183 -13.72 43.67 -16.59
CA THR A 183 -13.62 44.74 -17.62
C THR A 183 -14.05 46.13 -17.14
N THR A 184 -13.84 47.15 -17.97
CA THR A 184 -14.18 48.54 -17.64
C THR A 184 -15.68 48.80 -17.77
N LEU A 185 -16.39 48.78 -16.65
CA LEU A 185 -17.84 49.02 -16.58
C LEU A 185 -18.20 50.47 -16.93
N THR A 186 -19.30 50.63 -17.68
CA THR A 186 -19.90 51.92 -18.01
C THR A 186 -21.41 51.91 -17.79
N ASP A 187 -22.04 53.07 -17.57
CA ASP A 187 -23.49 53.23 -17.32
C ASP A 187 -24.04 52.23 -16.26
N VAL A 188 -23.36 52.15 -15.12
CA VAL A 188 -23.69 51.22 -14.02
C VAL A 188 -24.87 51.75 -13.20
N VAL A 189 -25.85 50.89 -12.97
CA VAL A 189 -27.07 51.17 -12.21
C VAL A 189 -27.30 50.09 -11.16
N LYS A 190 -27.23 50.47 -9.88
CA LYS A 190 -27.53 49.61 -8.72
C LYS A 190 -29.00 49.73 -8.31
N GLY A 191 -29.67 48.59 -8.20
CA GLY A 191 -30.97 48.41 -7.55
C GLY A 191 -30.82 47.99 -6.09
N VAL A 192 -31.91 47.48 -5.50
CA VAL A 192 -31.91 46.90 -4.14
C VAL A 192 -31.56 45.41 -4.17
N ASP A 193 -31.86 44.76 -5.30
CA ASP A 193 -31.81 43.32 -5.57
C ASP A 193 -31.25 43.02 -6.98
N SER A 194 -30.55 43.99 -7.57
CA SER A 194 -30.24 44.03 -8.99
C SER A 194 -29.07 44.94 -9.30
N LEU A 195 -28.30 44.60 -10.34
CA LEU A 195 -27.17 45.37 -10.87
C LEU A 195 -27.26 45.35 -12.40
N SER A 196 -26.99 46.47 -13.06
CA SER A 196 -26.80 46.46 -14.52
C SER A 196 -25.68 47.40 -14.94
N ALA A 197 -24.93 47.01 -15.97
CA ALA A 197 -23.76 47.73 -16.46
C ALA A 197 -23.61 47.50 -17.97
N ILE A 198 -22.91 48.40 -18.67
CA ILE A 198 -22.49 48.23 -20.05
C ILE A 198 -21.02 47.81 -20.09
N LEU A 199 -20.79 46.66 -20.72
CA LEU A 199 -19.51 46.01 -20.94
C LEU A 199 -18.97 46.37 -22.34
N PRO A 200 -17.65 46.53 -22.52
CA PRO A 200 -17.03 46.51 -23.82
C PRO A 200 -17.25 45.14 -24.51
N GLY A 201 -17.21 45.13 -25.85
CA GLY A 201 -17.57 43.96 -26.66
C GLY A 201 -16.44 42.98 -26.91
N ASP A 202 -15.47 42.87 -26.00
CA ASP A 202 -14.19 42.16 -26.16
C ASP A 202 -14.08 40.85 -25.35
N ILE A 203 -15.04 40.55 -24.47
CA ILE A 203 -15.14 39.31 -23.69
C ILE A 203 -16.41 38.54 -24.10
N ALA A 204 -16.40 37.20 -24.08
CA ALA A 204 -17.58 36.40 -24.40
C ALA A 204 -18.57 36.34 -23.22
N GLU A 205 -19.85 36.16 -23.54
CA GLU A 205 -20.92 36.03 -22.52
C GLU A 205 -20.73 34.76 -21.68
N ASP A 206 -20.18 33.70 -22.27
CA ASP A 206 -19.85 32.45 -21.58
C ASP A 206 -18.74 32.65 -20.53
N ASP A 207 -17.69 33.43 -20.83
CA ASP A 207 -16.60 33.74 -19.89
C ASP A 207 -17.12 34.50 -18.66
N ILE A 208 -17.95 35.54 -18.92
CA ILE A 208 -18.56 36.36 -17.87
C ILE A 208 -19.53 35.53 -17.02
N THR A 209 -20.31 34.67 -17.67
CA THR A 209 -21.24 33.74 -16.99
C THR A 209 -20.47 32.75 -16.11
N ALA A 210 -19.40 32.15 -16.63
CA ALA A 210 -18.58 31.18 -15.89
C ALA A 210 -17.98 31.78 -14.61
N VAL A 211 -17.55 33.04 -14.61
CA VAL A 211 -17.03 33.72 -13.42
C VAL A 211 -18.15 34.11 -12.44
N LEU A 212 -19.27 34.67 -12.92
CA LEU A 212 -20.37 35.07 -12.05
C LEU A 212 -21.14 33.89 -11.43
N CYS A 213 -21.14 32.72 -12.08
CA CYS A 213 -21.77 31.49 -11.59
C CYS A 213 -21.12 30.91 -10.31
N PHE A 214 -19.98 31.43 -9.84
CA PHE A 214 -19.46 31.14 -8.50
C PHE A 214 -20.21 31.88 -7.37
N VAL A 215 -21.04 32.88 -7.70
CA VAL A 215 -21.71 33.77 -6.73
C VAL A 215 -23.23 33.78 -6.88
N ILE A 216 -23.75 33.65 -8.10
CA ILE A 216 -25.18 33.69 -8.43
C ILE A 216 -25.57 32.59 -9.43
N GLU A 217 -26.83 32.18 -9.44
CA GLU A 217 -27.30 31.16 -10.39
C GLU A 217 -27.32 31.71 -11.83
N ALA A 218 -27.08 30.84 -12.83
CA ALA A 218 -27.05 31.25 -14.24
C ALA A 218 -28.36 31.89 -14.71
N ASP A 219 -29.50 31.53 -14.11
CA ASP A 219 -30.81 32.12 -14.43
C ASP A 219 -31.01 33.56 -13.90
N GLN A 220 -30.04 34.08 -13.12
CA GLN A 220 -30.03 35.46 -12.61
C GLN A 220 -29.36 36.46 -13.56
N ILE A 221 -28.64 35.96 -14.57
CA ILE A 221 -27.80 36.72 -15.51
C ILE A 221 -28.53 36.88 -16.85
N THR A 222 -28.60 38.11 -17.38
CA THR A 222 -29.18 38.42 -18.70
C THR A 222 -28.30 39.42 -19.44
N PHE A 223 -28.14 39.23 -20.76
CA PHE A 223 -27.42 40.16 -21.64
C PHE A 223 -28.37 40.83 -22.66
N GLU A 224 -28.19 42.13 -22.90
CA GLU A 224 -28.90 42.94 -23.89
C GLU A 224 -27.92 43.66 -24.83
N THR A 225 -28.06 43.51 -26.15
CA THR A 225 -27.25 44.24 -27.14
C THR A 225 -27.70 45.70 -27.25
N VAL A 226 -26.76 46.65 -27.12
CA VAL A 226 -27.10 48.09 -27.00
C VAL A 226 -27.13 48.79 -28.36
N GLU A 227 -28.30 48.85 -29.01
CA GLU A 227 -28.51 49.67 -30.20
C GLU A 227 -28.71 51.17 -29.88
N VAL A 228 -28.16 52.05 -30.72
CA VAL A 228 -28.11 53.50 -30.45
C VAL A 228 -29.27 54.26 -31.11
N SER A 229 -30.39 54.40 -30.36
CA SER A 229 -31.44 55.45 -30.50
C SER A 229 -32.43 55.39 -31.70
N PRO A 230 -33.61 56.07 -31.65
CA PRO A 230 -34.29 56.73 -30.50
C PRO A 230 -35.85 56.63 -30.39
N LYS A 231 -36.34 56.60 -29.13
CA LYS A 231 -37.54 57.32 -28.57
C LYS A 231 -39.02 56.88 -28.79
N ILE A 232 -39.76 56.91 -27.64
CA ILE A 232 -41.23 57.18 -27.43
C ILE A 232 -42.17 55.98 -27.75
N SER A 233 -43.21 55.59 -26.97
CA SER A 233 -43.96 56.21 -25.84
C SER A 233 -44.41 55.23 -24.73
N THR A 234 -44.79 55.79 -23.57
CA THR A 234 -45.41 55.18 -22.35
C THR A 234 -46.96 54.98 -22.47
N PRO A 235 -47.73 54.48 -21.44
CA PRO A 235 -47.48 53.64 -20.23
C PRO A 235 -48.39 52.33 -20.32
N PRO A 236 -49.23 51.81 -19.35
CA PRO A 236 -49.33 51.91 -17.88
C PRO A 236 -49.71 50.61 -17.04
N VAL A 237 -48.95 50.36 -15.95
CA VAL A 237 -49.43 50.19 -14.54
C VAL A 237 -50.31 48.97 -14.07
N LEU A 238 -49.69 48.12 -13.21
CA LEU A 238 -50.19 47.37 -12.01
C LEU A 238 -51.43 46.43 -12.07
N LYS A 239 -51.26 45.20 -11.52
CA LYS A 239 -51.68 44.74 -10.16
C LYS A 239 -52.17 43.27 -10.05
N LEU A 240 -51.67 42.61 -9.01
CA LEU A 240 -52.15 41.36 -8.39
C LEU A 240 -53.67 41.32 -8.10
N ALA A 241 -54.27 40.15 -8.33
CA ALA A 241 -55.25 39.52 -7.43
C ALA A 241 -55.35 38.01 -7.76
N ALA A 242 -55.80 37.19 -6.81
CA ALA A 242 -56.00 35.75 -6.99
C ALA A 242 -57.46 35.36 -6.73
N GLU A 243 -57.92 34.26 -7.32
CA GLU A 243 -59.09 33.52 -6.82
C GLU A 243 -58.95 32.01 -7.10
N GLN A 244 -59.86 31.21 -6.55
CA GLN A 244 -59.63 29.79 -6.23
C GLN A 244 -60.39 28.81 -7.14
N ALA A 245 -59.82 27.59 -7.31
CA ALA A 245 -60.39 26.23 -7.11
C ALA A 245 -61.91 25.95 -7.39
N PRO A 246 -62.36 24.69 -7.69
CA PRO A 246 -61.75 23.45 -7.16
C PRO A 246 -61.93 22.13 -7.97
N THR A 247 -61.52 21.03 -7.31
CA THR A 247 -61.93 19.61 -7.47
C THR A 247 -61.52 18.83 -8.73
N GLY A 248 -60.85 17.69 -8.50
CA GLY A 248 -60.49 16.70 -9.53
C GLY A 248 -59.62 15.55 -9.02
N ARG A 249 -59.92 14.96 -7.86
CA ARG A 249 -59.13 13.81 -7.34
C ARG A 249 -59.39 12.54 -8.16
N VAL A 250 -58.32 11.96 -8.69
CA VAL A 250 -58.20 10.52 -8.94
C VAL A 250 -56.95 10.06 -8.21
N GLU A 251 -57.07 8.97 -7.45
CA GLU A 251 -56.02 8.44 -6.58
C GLU A 251 -55.42 7.21 -7.25
N ARG A 252 -54.09 7.20 -7.42
CA ARG A 252 -53.29 6.04 -7.88
C ARG A 252 -52.06 5.92 -6.99
N GLU A 253 -51.54 4.70 -6.87
CA GLU A 253 -50.65 4.35 -5.78
C GLU A 253 -49.32 5.12 -5.76
N LYS A 254 -48.79 5.30 -4.55
CA LYS A 254 -47.39 5.65 -4.34
C LYS A 254 -46.51 4.50 -4.81
N THR A 255 -45.85 4.65 -5.95
CA THR A 255 -44.53 4.04 -6.11
C THR A 255 -43.62 4.60 -5.01
N THR A 256 -42.86 3.73 -4.35
CA THR A 256 -41.84 4.12 -3.39
C THR A 256 -40.77 4.94 -4.10
N ARG A 257 -40.43 6.12 -3.56
CA ARG A 257 -39.14 6.73 -3.89
C ARG A 257 -38.05 5.71 -3.56
N SER A 258 -37.15 5.45 -4.50
CA SER A 258 -35.82 4.94 -4.17
C SER A 258 -35.20 5.85 -3.11
N SER A 259 -34.53 5.27 -2.14
CA SER A 259 -33.67 6.04 -1.23
C SER A 259 -32.51 6.59 -2.03
N GLU A 260 -32.31 7.91 -2.01
CA GLU A 260 -31.06 8.52 -2.44
C GLU A 260 -29.94 7.96 -1.57
N SER A 261 -29.12 7.07 -2.15
CA SER A 261 -28.00 6.44 -1.46
C SER A 261 -26.88 7.47 -1.33
N THR A 262 -26.84 8.17 -0.19
CA THR A 262 -25.75 9.09 0.16
C THR A 262 -24.46 8.29 0.37
N SER A 263 -23.71 8.09 -0.72
CA SER A 263 -22.41 7.43 -0.69
C SER A 263 -21.38 8.31 0.02
N ILE A 264 -20.46 7.68 0.74
CA ILE A 264 -19.34 8.34 1.40
C ILE A 264 -18.08 7.68 0.87
N ARG A 265 -17.25 8.44 0.13
CA ARG A 265 -15.94 7.96 -0.32
C ARG A 265 -15.02 7.81 0.91
N VAL A 266 -14.51 6.60 1.13
CA VAL A 266 -13.62 6.25 2.24
C VAL A 266 -12.30 5.71 1.68
N ALA A 267 -11.17 6.17 2.21
CA ALA A 267 -9.85 5.73 1.80
C ALA A 267 -9.63 4.23 2.10
N VAL A 268 -9.04 3.48 1.15
CA VAL A 268 -8.98 2.01 1.19
C VAL A 268 -8.24 1.50 2.43
N GLU A 269 -7.17 2.18 2.83
CA GLU A 269 -6.35 1.83 4.00
C GLU A 269 -7.13 1.92 5.32
N LYS A 270 -8.24 2.69 5.35
CA LYS A 270 -9.15 2.74 6.52
C LYS A 270 -10.03 1.50 6.60
N VAL A 271 -10.45 0.94 5.46
CA VAL A 271 -11.19 -0.32 5.41
C VAL A 271 -10.26 -1.48 5.76
N ASP A 272 -9.03 -1.50 5.22
CA ASP A 272 -8.00 -2.50 5.58
C ASP A 272 -7.62 -2.43 7.07
N GLN A 273 -7.48 -1.23 7.66
CA GLN A 273 -7.24 -1.07 9.10
C GLN A 273 -8.39 -1.65 9.94
N LEU A 274 -9.65 -1.46 9.54
CA LEU A 274 -10.80 -2.07 10.22
C LEU A 274 -10.79 -3.60 10.07
N ILE A 275 -10.53 -4.13 8.86
CA ILE A 275 -10.44 -5.57 8.60
C ILE A 275 -9.37 -6.22 9.51
N ASN A 276 -8.18 -5.61 9.62
CA ASN A 276 -7.10 -6.13 10.46
C ASN A 276 -7.48 -6.13 11.96
N LEU A 277 -8.05 -5.04 12.48
CA LEU A 277 -8.50 -4.97 13.88
C LEU A 277 -9.61 -5.99 14.19
N VAL A 278 -10.50 -6.27 13.24
CA VAL A 278 -11.53 -7.30 13.40
C VAL A 278 -10.92 -8.71 13.30
N GLY A 279 -9.90 -8.91 12.47
CA GLY A 279 -9.09 -10.14 12.45
C GLY A 279 -8.44 -10.42 13.81
N GLU A 280 -7.77 -9.43 14.41
CA GLU A 280 -7.18 -9.54 15.75
C GLU A 280 -8.24 -9.82 16.83
N LEU A 281 -9.43 -9.20 16.74
CA LEU A 281 -10.57 -9.48 17.61
C LEU A 281 -11.06 -10.93 17.47
N VAL A 282 -11.21 -11.45 16.25
CA VAL A 282 -11.67 -12.83 15.98
C VAL A 282 -10.63 -13.85 16.42
N ILE A 283 -9.33 -13.58 16.22
CA ILE A 283 -8.22 -14.41 16.73
C ILE A 283 -8.25 -14.45 18.26
N THR A 284 -8.39 -13.29 18.91
CA THR A 284 -8.47 -13.18 20.38
C THR A 284 -9.71 -13.88 20.94
N GLN A 285 -10.87 -13.69 20.31
CA GLN A 285 -12.12 -14.36 20.64
C GLN A 285 -11.98 -15.88 20.49
N SER A 286 -11.31 -16.37 19.44
CA SER A 286 -11.07 -17.80 19.20
C SER A 286 -10.17 -18.41 20.27
N MET A 287 -9.09 -17.74 20.66
CA MET A 287 -8.24 -18.18 21.78
C MET A 287 -9.00 -18.23 23.11
N LEU A 288 -9.87 -17.26 23.36
CA LEU A 288 -10.73 -17.24 24.55
C LEU A 288 -11.80 -18.34 24.51
N ALA A 289 -12.38 -18.63 23.35
CA ALA A 289 -13.34 -19.73 23.17
C ALA A 289 -12.68 -21.11 23.36
N GLN A 290 -11.46 -21.31 22.85
CA GLN A 290 -10.69 -22.54 23.08
C GLN A 290 -10.43 -22.74 24.58
N ARG A 291 -9.93 -21.72 25.30
CA ARG A 291 -9.70 -21.81 26.74
C ARG A 291 -10.99 -21.97 27.55
N SER A 292 -12.10 -21.43 27.06
CA SER A 292 -13.43 -21.57 27.68
C SER A 292 -14.00 -22.98 27.52
N SER A 293 -13.69 -23.70 26.43
CA SER A 293 -14.14 -25.08 26.22
C SER A 293 -13.39 -26.13 27.06
N GLU A 294 -12.28 -25.75 27.70
CA GLU A 294 -11.57 -26.54 28.71
C GLU A 294 -12.19 -26.39 30.12
N LEU A 295 -13.12 -25.46 30.33
CA LEU A 295 -13.77 -25.21 31.63
C LEU A 295 -14.98 -26.13 31.85
N ASP A 296 -15.26 -26.43 33.13
CA ASP A 296 -16.45 -27.20 33.53
C ASP A 296 -17.76 -26.45 33.15
N PRO A 297 -18.59 -26.99 32.24
CA PRO A 297 -19.82 -26.34 31.80
C PRO A 297 -20.85 -26.10 32.91
N VAL A 298 -20.81 -26.89 34.00
CA VAL A 298 -21.75 -26.76 35.12
C VAL A 298 -21.39 -25.57 36.01
N ASN A 299 -20.09 -25.28 36.16
CA ASN A 299 -19.59 -24.19 37.01
C ASN A 299 -19.36 -22.88 36.25
N HIS A 300 -19.26 -22.91 34.92
CA HIS A 300 -18.91 -21.75 34.08
C HIS A 300 -19.87 -21.46 32.91
N GLY A 301 -21.10 -21.99 32.97
CA GLY A 301 -22.10 -21.85 31.90
C GLY A 301 -22.40 -20.41 31.44
N ASP A 302 -22.41 -19.43 32.34
CA ASP A 302 -22.61 -18.01 31.99
C ASP A 302 -21.45 -17.45 31.14
N LEU A 303 -20.21 -17.82 31.48
CA LEU A 303 -19.01 -17.42 30.72
C LEU A 303 -19.00 -18.06 29.33
N ILE A 304 -19.34 -19.35 29.23
CA ILE A 304 -19.46 -20.07 27.95
C ILE A 304 -20.56 -19.43 27.08
N THR A 305 -21.70 -19.08 27.67
CA THR A 305 -22.81 -18.41 26.97
C THR A 305 -22.41 -17.02 26.48
N SER A 306 -21.69 -16.26 27.31
CA SER A 306 -21.17 -14.93 26.96
C SER A 306 -20.11 -15.02 25.86
N MET A 307 -19.26 -16.05 25.88
CA MET A 307 -18.24 -16.29 24.84
C MET A 307 -18.88 -16.64 23.49
N GLY A 308 -19.93 -17.46 23.50
CA GLY A 308 -20.73 -17.76 22.30
C GLY A 308 -21.54 -16.57 21.78
N GLN A 309 -21.86 -15.58 22.64
CA GLN A 309 -22.44 -14.31 22.20
C GLN A 309 -21.37 -13.37 21.61
N LEU A 310 -20.18 -13.28 22.23
CA LEU A 310 -19.04 -12.54 21.68
C LEU A 310 -18.63 -13.08 20.30
N GLN A 311 -18.66 -14.40 20.10
CA GLN A 311 -18.39 -15.04 18.80
C GLN A 311 -19.35 -14.59 17.70
N ARG A 312 -20.66 -14.49 18.01
CA ARG A 312 -21.66 -13.97 17.06
C ARG A 312 -21.41 -12.49 16.80
N ASN A 313 -21.35 -11.66 17.84
CA ASN A 313 -21.13 -10.22 17.68
C ASN A 313 -19.85 -9.88 16.90
N ALA A 314 -18.76 -10.64 17.09
CA ALA A 314 -17.51 -10.45 16.33
C ALA A 314 -17.68 -10.83 14.85
N ARG A 315 -18.40 -11.92 14.55
CA ARG A 315 -18.75 -12.34 13.18
C ARG A 315 -19.70 -11.37 12.49
N ASP A 316 -20.75 -10.92 13.16
CA ASP A 316 -21.72 -9.95 12.63
C ASP A 316 -21.02 -8.63 12.26
N LEU A 317 -20.05 -8.21 13.09
CA LEU A 317 -19.22 -7.02 12.86
C LEU A 317 -18.20 -7.25 11.73
N GLN A 318 -17.59 -8.44 11.63
CA GLN A 318 -16.74 -8.85 10.51
C GLN A 318 -17.50 -8.81 9.18
N GLU A 319 -18.67 -9.42 9.10
CA GLU A 319 -19.52 -9.44 7.89
C GLU A 319 -19.92 -8.00 7.51
N SER A 320 -20.25 -7.15 8.51
CA SER A 320 -20.56 -5.72 8.29
C SER A 320 -19.38 -4.87 7.82
N VAL A 321 -18.15 -5.18 8.26
CA VAL A 321 -16.92 -4.48 7.79
C VAL A 321 -16.53 -4.96 6.39
N MET A 322 -16.68 -6.25 6.10
CA MET A 322 -16.44 -6.79 4.76
C MET A 322 -17.41 -6.22 3.71
N SER A 323 -18.69 -6.00 4.05
CA SER A 323 -19.65 -5.39 3.12
C SER A 323 -19.29 -3.97 2.67
N ILE A 324 -18.39 -3.27 3.38
CA ILE A 324 -17.88 -1.94 2.96
C ILE A 324 -16.93 -2.04 1.75
N ARG A 325 -16.33 -3.21 1.50
CA ARG A 325 -15.39 -3.48 0.40
C ARG A 325 -16.01 -4.20 -0.80
N MET A 326 -17.25 -4.67 -0.65
CA MET A 326 -17.95 -5.40 -1.71
C MET A 326 -18.35 -4.47 -2.85
N MET A 327 -18.29 -4.99 -4.08
CA MET A 327 -18.86 -4.33 -5.27
C MET A 327 -19.67 -5.36 -6.07
N PRO A 328 -20.71 -4.95 -6.82
CA PRO A 328 -21.45 -5.85 -7.71
C PRO A 328 -20.59 -6.38 -8.86
N MET A 329 -20.82 -7.63 -9.25
CA MET A 329 -20.23 -8.28 -10.43
C MET A 329 -20.53 -7.56 -11.75
N GLU A 330 -21.49 -6.62 -11.78
CA GLU A 330 -21.79 -5.76 -12.92
C GLU A 330 -20.56 -5.00 -13.46
N TYR A 331 -19.64 -4.56 -12.59
CA TYR A 331 -18.37 -3.92 -12.99
C TYR A 331 -17.43 -4.82 -13.81
N VAL A 332 -17.60 -6.15 -13.70
CA VAL A 332 -16.88 -7.17 -14.48
C VAL A 332 -17.70 -7.57 -15.71
N PHE A 333 -19.01 -7.78 -15.53
CA PHE A 333 -19.92 -8.26 -16.57
C PHE A 333 -20.19 -7.21 -17.67
N SER A 334 -20.16 -5.91 -17.37
CA SER A 334 -20.35 -4.81 -18.33
C SER A 334 -19.35 -4.81 -19.48
N ARG A 335 -18.17 -5.41 -19.28
CA ARG A 335 -17.07 -5.46 -20.26
C ARG A 335 -17.27 -6.53 -21.34
N TYR A 336 -18.05 -7.57 -21.06
CA TYR A 336 -18.18 -8.72 -21.95
C TYR A 336 -19.08 -8.54 -23.19
N PRO A 337 -20.19 -7.79 -23.20
CA PRO A 337 -21.01 -7.57 -24.39
C PRO A 337 -20.21 -7.14 -25.63
N ARG A 338 -19.26 -6.22 -25.46
CA ARG A 338 -18.36 -5.74 -26.50
C ARG A 338 -17.35 -6.81 -26.94
N LEU A 339 -16.63 -7.39 -25.98
CA LEU A 339 -15.64 -8.44 -26.23
C LEU A 339 -16.24 -9.66 -26.95
N VAL A 340 -17.47 -10.06 -26.60
CA VAL A 340 -18.23 -11.12 -27.28
C VAL A 340 -18.58 -10.71 -28.71
N ARG A 341 -19.10 -9.50 -28.93
CA ARG A 341 -19.47 -8.97 -30.26
C ARG A 341 -18.27 -8.96 -31.21
N ASP A 342 -17.12 -8.48 -30.74
CA ASP A 342 -15.92 -8.33 -31.57
C ASP A 342 -15.24 -9.66 -31.90
N LEU A 343 -15.15 -10.59 -30.94
CA LEU A 343 -14.65 -11.94 -31.18
C LEU A 343 -15.59 -12.74 -32.08
N ALA A 344 -16.90 -12.69 -31.84
CA ALA A 344 -17.89 -13.36 -32.69
C ALA A 344 -17.79 -12.85 -34.15
N GLY A 345 -17.69 -11.54 -34.34
CA GLY A 345 -17.45 -10.92 -35.65
C GLY A 345 -16.16 -11.40 -36.32
N LYS A 346 -15.02 -11.32 -35.61
CA LYS A 346 -13.70 -11.77 -36.12
C LYS A 346 -13.66 -13.27 -36.46
N LEU A 347 -14.45 -14.09 -35.77
CA LEU A 347 -14.53 -15.54 -35.96
C LEU A 347 -15.64 -16.00 -36.94
N GLY A 348 -16.45 -15.08 -37.46
CA GLY A 348 -17.59 -15.42 -38.33
C GLY A 348 -18.71 -16.20 -37.63
N LYS A 349 -18.86 -16.02 -36.31
CA LYS A 349 -19.86 -16.68 -35.46
C LYS A 349 -20.99 -15.71 -35.10
N GLN A 350 -22.18 -16.23 -34.85
CA GLN A 350 -23.30 -15.47 -34.30
C GLN A 350 -23.48 -15.90 -32.84
N VAL A 351 -23.37 -14.97 -31.90
CA VAL A 351 -23.43 -15.26 -30.46
C VAL A 351 -24.29 -14.20 -29.75
N GLU A 352 -25.15 -14.66 -28.86
CA GLU A 352 -25.92 -13.86 -27.91
C GLU A 352 -25.30 -14.06 -26.50
N LEU A 353 -25.20 -12.98 -25.72
CA LEU A 353 -24.66 -13.01 -24.36
C LEU A 353 -25.79 -12.80 -23.35
N THR A 354 -26.01 -13.80 -22.49
CA THR A 354 -26.93 -13.70 -21.35
C THR A 354 -26.15 -13.39 -20.08
N LEU A 355 -26.52 -12.32 -19.36
CA LEU A 355 -25.96 -11.98 -18.04
C LEU A 355 -27.00 -12.28 -16.95
N VAL A 356 -26.60 -12.97 -15.88
CA VAL A 356 -27.46 -13.35 -14.75
C VAL A 356 -26.76 -13.05 -13.43
N GLY A 357 -27.43 -12.33 -12.53
CA GLY A 357 -26.87 -12.03 -11.20
C GLY A 357 -25.75 -10.97 -11.21
N SER A 358 -25.79 -10.00 -12.11
CA SER A 358 -24.84 -8.86 -12.12
C SER A 358 -24.78 -8.10 -10.79
N SER A 359 -25.91 -8.06 -10.05
CA SER A 359 -26.00 -7.45 -8.72
C SER A 359 -25.39 -8.30 -7.59
N THR A 360 -24.81 -9.46 -7.89
CA THR A 360 -24.14 -10.31 -6.90
C THR A 360 -22.85 -9.64 -6.45
N GLU A 361 -22.72 -9.38 -5.14
CA GLU A 361 -21.58 -8.69 -4.53
C GLU A 361 -20.37 -9.62 -4.33
N LEU A 362 -19.16 -9.10 -4.61
CA LEU A 362 -17.85 -9.74 -4.45
C LEU A 362 -16.79 -8.72 -3.96
N ASP A 363 -15.76 -9.14 -3.23
CA ASP A 363 -14.68 -8.26 -2.77
C ASP A 363 -13.93 -7.61 -3.94
N LYS A 364 -13.65 -6.30 -3.88
CA LYS A 364 -12.91 -5.56 -4.92
C LYS A 364 -11.61 -6.25 -5.38
N SER A 365 -10.84 -6.83 -4.47
CA SER A 365 -9.57 -7.51 -4.80
C SER A 365 -9.76 -8.87 -5.50
N LEU A 366 -10.92 -9.52 -5.31
CA LEU A 366 -11.31 -10.69 -6.08
C LEU A 366 -11.89 -10.28 -7.45
N ILE A 367 -12.64 -9.18 -7.52
CA ILE A 367 -13.12 -8.56 -8.77
C ILE A 367 -11.95 -8.21 -9.70
N GLU A 368 -10.90 -7.57 -9.19
CA GLU A 368 -9.72 -7.22 -9.99
C GLU A 368 -8.99 -8.46 -10.52
N ARG A 369 -8.91 -9.53 -9.72
CA ARG A 369 -8.18 -10.76 -10.06
C ARG A 369 -8.98 -11.77 -10.90
N ILE A 370 -10.32 -11.69 -10.92
CA ILE A 370 -11.19 -12.62 -11.66
C ILE A 370 -11.43 -12.22 -13.13
N ILE A 371 -11.14 -10.96 -13.49
CA ILE A 371 -11.28 -10.43 -14.87
C ILE A 371 -10.46 -11.25 -15.87
N ASP A 372 -9.18 -11.50 -15.61
CA ASP A 372 -8.30 -12.26 -16.52
C ASP A 372 -8.75 -13.72 -16.72
N PRO A 373 -9.01 -14.51 -15.64
CA PRO A 373 -9.59 -15.84 -15.76
C PRO A 373 -10.90 -15.88 -16.56
N LEU A 374 -11.88 -15.01 -16.25
CA LEU A 374 -13.17 -14.98 -16.94
C LEU A 374 -13.02 -14.58 -18.41
N THR A 375 -12.16 -13.60 -18.71
CA THR A 375 -11.86 -13.17 -20.09
C THR A 375 -11.28 -14.32 -20.92
N HIS A 376 -10.43 -15.16 -20.31
CA HIS A 376 -9.89 -16.33 -20.97
C HIS A 376 -10.94 -17.45 -21.15
N LEU A 377 -11.83 -17.68 -20.18
CA LEU A 377 -12.94 -18.65 -20.30
C LEU A 377 -13.95 -18.24 -21.39
N VAL A 378 -14.36 -16.95 -21.40
CA VAL A 378 -15.21 -16.37 -22.44
C VAL A 378 -14.58 -16.53 -23.82
N ARG A 379 -13.28 -16.21 -23.95
CA ARG A 379 -12.54 -16.40 -25.21
C ARG A 379 -12.55 -17.85 -25.66
N ASN A 380 -12.25 -18.82 -24.79
CA ASN A 380 -12.22 -20.24 -25.18
C ASN A 380 -13.61 -20.77 -25.58
N SER A 381 -14.67 -20.30 -24.92
CA SER A 381 -16.06 -20.60 -25.32
C SER A 381 -16.39 -20.05 -26.71
N LEU A 382 -15.90 -18.85 -27.04
CA LEU A 382 -16.06 -18.22 -28.36
C LEU A 382 -15.18 -18.82 -29.45
N ASP A 383 -13.92 -19.14 -29.17
CA ASP A 383 -12.96 -19.70 -30.12
C ASP A 383 -13.24 -21.18 -30.41
N HIS A 384 -13.46 -21.99 -29.36
CA HIS A 384 -13.46 -23.46 -29.44
C HIS A 384 -14.77 -24.12 -29.03
N GLY A 385 -15.56 -23.50 -28.13
CA GLY A 385 -16.88 -24.01 -27.71
C GLY A 385 -17.93 -23.90 -28.81
N ILE A 386 -18.35 -22.68 -29.13
CA ILE A 386 -19.45 -22.39 -30.07
C ILE A 386 -19.00 -22.66 -31.53
N GLU A 387 -19.83 -23.38 -32.29
CA GLU A 387 -19.56 -23.75 -33.68
C GLU A 387 -20.00 -22.64 -34.67
N LEU A 388 -19.48 -22.70 -35.92
CA LEU A 388 -19.95 -21.80 -37.00
C LEU A 388 -21.46 -22.02 -37.29
N PRO A 389 -22.22 -20.98 -37.68
CA PRO A 389 -23.68 -21.07 -37.87
C PRO A 389 -24.15 -22.23 -38.78
N GLU A 390 -23.43 -22.49 -39.88
CA GLU A 390 -23.69 -23.61 -40.78
C GLU A 390 -23.57 -24.98 -40.09
N LYS A 391 -22.55 -25.15 -39.22
CA LYS A 391 -22.32 -26.37 -38.46
C LYS A 391 -23.36 -26.54 -37.35
N ARG A 392 -23.79 -25.43 -36.72
CA ARG A 392 -24.86 -25.43 -35.71
C ARG A 392 -26.19 -25.88 -36.31
N LEU A 393 -26.57 -25.32 -37.46
CA LEU A 393 -27.77 -25.74 -38.20
C LEU A 393 -27.67 -27.22 -38.64
N ALA A 394 -26.51 -27.67 -39.11
CA ALA A 394 -26.29 -29.10 -39.44
C ALA A 394 -26.36 -30.04 -38.23
N ALA A 395 -26.08 -29.55 -37.02
CA ALA A 395 -26.25 -30.26 -35.76
C ALA A 395 -27.67 -30.12 -35.15
N GLY A 396 -28.58 -29.39 -35.79
CA GLY A 396 -29.95 -29.15 -35.31
C GLY A 396 -30.08 -28.06 -34.23
N LYS A 397 -29.05 -27.24 -34.04
CA LYS A 397 -29.05 -26.09 -33.10
C LYS A 397 -29.50 -24.80 -33.78
N ASN A 398 -29.76 -23.76 -32.97
CA ASN A 398 -29.92 -22.38 -33.44
C ASN A 398 -28.64 -21.89 -34.14
N SER A 399 -28.76 -21.07 -35.18
CA SER A 399 -27.62 -20.47 -35.89
C SER A 399 -26.84 -19.48 -35.02
N VAL A 400 -27.55 -18.83 -34.09
CA VAL A 400 -26.98 -18.08 -32.96
C VAL A 400 -26.62 -19.06 -31.83
N GLY A 401 -25.42 -18.94 -31.27
CA GLY A 401 -25.02 -19.58 -30.01
C GLY A 401 -25.34 -18.71 -28.80
N ASN A 402 -25.63 -19.32 -27.66
CA ASN A 402 -25.79 -18.58 -26.41
C ASN A 402 -24.55 -18.81 -25.52
N LEU A 403 -24.01 -17.72 -25.00
CA LEU A 403 -23.02 -17.70 -23.93
C LEU A 403 -23.69 -17.08 -22.69
N ILE A 404 -23.70 -17.80 -21.58
CA ILE A 404 -24.30 -17.35 -20.32
C ILE A 404 -23.18 -17.10 -19.31
N LEU A 405 -23.17 -15.90 -18.71
CA LEU A 405 -22.41 -15.59 -17.52
C LEU A 405 -23.36 -15.45 -16.33
N SER A 406 -23.17 -16.26 -15.31
CA SER A 406 -23.94 -16.20 -14.06
C SER A 406 -23.04 -15.91 -12.86
N ALA A 407 -23.57 -15.22 -11.86
CA ALA A 407 -22.95 -15.10 -10.54
C ALA A 407 -24.02 -15.20 -9.43
N GLU A 408 -23.86 -16.12 -8.48
CA GLU A 408 -24.76 -16.29 -7.33
C GLU A 408 -24.00 -16.54 -6.01
N HIS A 409 -24.62 -16.16 -4.88
CA HIS A 409 -24.14 -16.52 -3.55
C HIS A 409 -24.56 -17.95 -3.20
N GLN A 410 -23.60 -18.87 -3.06
CA GLN A 410 -23.83 -20.28 -2.78
C GLN A 410 -23.16 -20.68 -1.47
N GLY A 411 -23.85 -20.41 -0.36
CA GLY A 411 -23.33 -20.65 1.00
C GLY A 411 -22.32 -19.58 1.41
N GLY A 412 -21.11 -19.98 1.81
CA GLY A 412 -20.00 -19.06 2.12
C GLY A 412 -19.14 -18.67 0.91
N ASN A 413 -19.55 -19.11 -0.29
CA ASN A 413 -18.81 -18.93 -1.54
C ASN A 413 -19.65 -18.17 -2.57
N ILE A 414 -18.97 -17.54 -3.51
CA ILE A 414 -19.55 -16.94 -4.71
C ILE A 414 -19.30 -17.91 -5.87
N CYS A 415 -20.39 -18.36 -6.49
CA CYS A 415 -20.41 -19.26 -7.62
C CYS A 415 -20.54 -18.41 -8.90
N ILE A 416 -19.53 -18.45 -9.76
CA ILE A 416 -19.51 -17.75 -11.05
C ILE A 416 -19.44 -18.80 -12.15
N GLU A 417 -20.36 -18.81 -13.11
CA GLU A 417 -20.37 -19.80 -14.19
C GLU A 417 -20.23 -19.16 -15.57
N VAL A 418 -19.45 -19.82 -16.43
CA VAL A 418 -19.37 -19.55 -17.87
C VAL A 418 -19.95 -20.75 -18.58
N THR A 419 -21.10 -20.59 -19.26
CA THR A 419 -21.80 -21.68 -19.95
C THR A 419 -21.98 -21.38 -21.44
N ASP A 420 -21.43 -22.23 -22.30
CA ASP A 420 -21.69 -22.22 -23.75
C ASP A 420 -22.61 -23.37 -24.18
N ASP A 421 -23.46 -23.13 -25.19
CA ASP A 421 -24.28 -24.15 -25.85
C ASP A 421 -23.57 -24.84 -27.04
N GLY A 422 -22.24 -24.85 -27.02
CA GLY A 422 -21.35 -25.25 -28.10
C GLY A 422 -21.15 -26.75 -28.26
N ALA A 423 -20.05 -27.15 -28.92
CA ALA A 423 -19.78 -28.53 -29.28
C ALA A 423 -19.55 -29.47 -28.08
N GLY A 424 -19.25 -28.92 -26.91
CA GLY A 424 -18.78 -29.66 -25.73
C GLY A 424 -17.38 -30.25 -25.91
N LEU A 425 -16.77 -30.68 -24.81
CA LEU A 425 -15.44 -31.29 -24.79
C LEU A 425 -15.48 -32.69 -25.44
N ASN A 426 -14.49 -32.98 -26.28
CA ASN A 426 -14.35 -34.29 -26.94
C ASN A 426 -13.44 -35.22 -26.13
N ARG A 427 -14.06 -36.18 -25.42
CA ARG A 427 -13.38 -37.15 -24.54
C ARG A 427 -12.22 -37.89 -25.23
N GLU A 428 -12.43 -38.39 -26.44
CA GLU A 428 -11.43 -39.18 -27.20
C GLU A 428 -10.17 -38.36 -27.52
N ARG A 429 -10.33 -37.12 -27.99
CA ARG A 429 -9.21 -36.21 -28.28
C ARG A 429 -8.44 -35.82 -27.03
N ILE A 430 -9.13 -35.57 -25.92
CA ILE A 430 -8.49 -35.21 -24.64
C ILE A 430 -7.67 -36.39 -24.12
N LEU A 431 -8.23 -37.61 -24.09
CA LEU A 431 -7.51 -38.83 -23.69
C LEU A 431 -6.31 -39.12 -24.61
N ALA A 432 -6.46 -38.98 -25.93
CA ALA A 432 -5.37 -39.17 -26.89
C ALA A 432 -4.24 -38.14 -26.70
N LYS A 433 -4.57 -36.86 -26.47
CA LYS A 433 -3.59 -35.81 -26.18
C LYS A 433 -2.87 -36.06 -24.86
N ALA A 434 -3.61 -36.41 -23.80
CA ALA A 434 -3.06 -36.73 -22.49
C ALA A 434 -2.07 -37.92 -22.55
N ALA A 435 -2.44 -38.99 -23.25
CA ALA A 435 -1.54 -40.11 -23.52
C ALA A 435 -0.27 -39.68 -24.29
N SER A 436 -0.40 -38.80 -25.29
CA SER A 436 0.76 -38.28 -26.04
C SER A 436 1.70 -37.40 -25.22
N GLN A 437 1.21 -36.80 -24.13
CA GLN A 437 1.99 -36.00 -23.18
C GLN A 437 2.46 -36.82 -21.95
N GLY A 438 2.25 -38.14 -21.93
CA GLY A 438 2.69 -39.02 -20.83
C GLY A 438 1.87 -38.92 -19.55
N LEU A 439 0.70 -38.27 -19.58
CA LEU A 439 -0.22 -38.24 -18.45
C LEU A 439 -0.83 -39.63 -18.22
N THR A 440 -1.07 -39.99 -16.95
CA THR A 440 -1.62 -41.30 -16.58
C THR A 440 -3.13 -41.32 -16.81
N VAL A 441 -3.56 -41.83 -17.97
CA VAL A 441 -4.97 -42.03 -18.33
C VAL A 441 -5.43 -43.47 -18.13
N SER A 442 -6.72 -43.65 -17.85
CA SER A 442 -7.38 -44.94 -17.66
C SER A 442 -8.73 -44.94 -18.39
N GLU A 443 -9.10 -46.05 -19.02
CA GLU A 443 -10.38 -46.16 -19.76
C GLU A 443 -11.60 -45.94 -18.84
N ASN A 444 -11.45 -46.21 -17.54
CA ASN A 444 -12.50 -46.12 -16.52
C ASN A 444 -12.69 -44.71 -15.90
N MET A 445 -11.96 -43.68 -16.35
CA MET A 445 -12.10 -42.32 -15.80
C MET A 445 -13.51 -41.74 -16.02
N SER A 446 -14.04 -40.93 -15.09
CA SER A 446 -15.30 -40.20 -15.31
C SER A 446 -15.17 -39.18 -16.46
N ASP A 447 -16.28 -38.59 -16.91
CA ASP A 447 -16.21 -37.49 -17.89
C ASP A 447 -15.63 -36.21 -17.24
N ASP A 448 -15.88 -35.99 -15.96
CA ASP A 448 -15.36 -34.86 -15.17
C ASP A 448 -13.85 -35.01 -14.93
N GLU A 449 -13.37 -36.22 -14.59
CA GLU A 449 -11.95 -36.54 -14.48
C GLU A 449 -11.19 -36.32 -15.79
N VAL A 450 -11.83 -36.61 -16.94
CA VAL A 450 -11.25 -36.33 -18.27
C VAL A 450 -11.32 -34.84 -18.61
N ALA A 451 -12.41 -34.15 -18.28
CA ALA A 451 -12.52 -32.70 -18.47
C ALA A 451 -11.43 -31.94 -17.69
N MET A 452 -11.10 -32.37 -16.48
CA MET A 452 -10.03 -31.79 -15.66
C MET A 452 -8.63 -31.89 -16.27
N LEU A 453 -8.40 -32.77 -17.25
CA LEU A 453 -7.10 -32.88 -17.95
C LEU A 453 -6.76 -31.64 -18.78
N ILE A 454 -7.75 -30.81 -19.18
CA ILE A 454 -7.47 -29.58 -19.95
C ILE A 454 -6.67 -28.54 -19.16
N PHE A 455 -6.65 -28.65 -17.83
CA PHE A 455 -5.86 -27.80 -16.94
C PHE A 455 -4.44 -28.33 -16.66
N ALA A 456 -3.97 -29.37 -17.36
CA ALA A 456 -2.60 -29.84 -17.22
C ALA A 456 -1.60 -28.85 -17.88
N PRO A 457 -0.37 -28.69 -17.35
CA PRO A 457 0.61 -27.76 -17.92
C PRO A 457 0.93 -28.04 -19.39
N GLY A 458 0.82 -27.00 -20.23
CA GLY A 458 1.02 -27.13 -21.68
C GLY A 458 -0.02 -27.99 -22.42
N PHE A 459 -1.20 -28.23 -21.84
CA PHE A 459 -2.27 -28.97 -22.50
C PHE A 459 -3.03 -28.06 -23.49
N SER A 460 -2.85 -28.30 -24.79
CA SER A 460 -3.63 -27.66 -25.85
C SER A 460 -4.03 -28.66 -26.94
N THR A 461 -5.28 -28.56 -27.39
CA THR A 461 -5.89 -29.42 -28.41
C THR A 461 -5.80 -28.85 -29.83
N ALA A 462 -5.22 -27.65 -30.00
CA ALA A 462 -4.99 -27.03 -31.31
C ALA A 462 -3.72 -27.59 -31.99
N GLU A 463 -3.77 -27.74 -33.32
CA GLU A 463 -2.63 -28.18 -34.15
C GLU A 463 -1.80 -27.01 -34.71
N GLN A 464 -2.31 -25.77 -34.60
CA GLN A 464 -1.62 -24.53 -34.94
C GLN A 464 -1.90 -23.45 -33.88
N VAL A 465 -0.92 -22.59 -33.65
CA VAL A 465 -1.10 -21.36 -32.87
C VAL A 465 -1.74 -20.31 -33.78
N THR A 466 -2.82 -19.67 -33.34
CA THR A 466 -3.45 -18.54 -34.04
C THR A 466 -2.76 -17.24 -33.64
N ASP A 467 -2.63 -16.29 -34.58
CA ASP A 467 -1.92 -15.01 -34.37
C ASP A 467 -2.51 -14.14 -33.24
N VAL A 468 -3.74 -14.44 -32.79
CA VAL A 468 -4.43 -13.77 -31.68
C VAL A 468 -3.94 -14.23 -30.29
N SER A 469 -3.15 -15.31 -30.20
CA SER A 469 -2.72 -15.94 -28.95
C SER A 469 -1.40 -15.40 -28.35
N GLY A 470 -1.02 -14.18 -28.71
CA GLY A 470 0.32 -13.59 -28.52
C GLY A 470 0.83 -13.31 -27.09
N ARG A 471 0.24 -13.89 -26.03
CA ARG A 471 0.74 -13.77 -24.64
C ARG A 471 0.85 -15.10 -23.86
N GLY A 472 0.58 -16.25 -24.47
CA GLY A 472 0.98 -17.56 -23.91
C GLY A 472 0.30 -18.00 -22.60
N VAL A 473 -0.85 -17.41 -22.23
CA VAL A 473 -1.64 -17.83 -21.06
C VAL A 473 -2.41 -19.11 -21.42
N GLY A 474 -2.14 -20.21 -20.71
CA GLY A 474 -2.85 -21.48 -20.88
C GLY A 474 -3.98 -21.70 -19.87
N MET A 475 -4.72 -22.79 -20.04
CA MET A 475 -5.79 -23.20 -19.10
C MET A 475 -5.23 -23.55 -17.71
N ASP A 476 -4.03 -24.12 -17.66
CA ASP A 476 -3.23 -24.30 -16.44
C ASP A 476 -3.05 -22.99 -15.64
N VAL A 477 -2.80 -21.86 -16.32
CA VAL A 477 -2.71 -20.54 -15.68
C VAL A 477 -4.07 -20.09 -15.13
N VAL A 478 -5.16 -20.28 -15.87
CA VAL A 478 -6.53 -19.95 -15.39
C VAL A 478 -6.84 -20.71 -14.10
N LYS A 479 -6.54 -22.01 -14.04
CA LYS A 479 -6.70 -22.81 -12.82
C LYS A 479 -5.80 -22.31 -11.69
N ARG A 480 -4.53 -22.03 -11.97
CA ARG A 480 -3.57 -21.55 -10.96
C ARG A 480 -4.01 -20.22 -10.36
N ASN A 481 -4.40 -19.24 -11.18
CA ASN A 481 -4.88 -17.92 -10.73
C ASN A 481 -6.11 -18.06 -9.81
N ILE A 482 -7.03 -18.99 -10.09
CA ILE A 482 -8.21 -19.24 -9.26
C ILE A 482 -7.84 -19.95 -7.94
N GLN A 483 -6.88 -20.87 -7.95
CA GLN A 483 -6.35 -21.46 -6.71
C GLN A 483 -5.57 -20.43 -5.86
N GLU A 484 -4.87 -19.48 -6.49
CA GLU A 484 -4.27 -18.30 -5.84
C GLU A 484 -5.31 -17.29 -5.31
N MET A 485 -6.58 -17.42 -5.69
CA MET A 485 -7.74 -16.74 -5.09
C MET A 485 -8.45 -17.61 -4.04
N GLY A 486 -7.81 -18.69 -3.58
CA GLY A 486 -8.35 -19.61 -2.57
C GLY A 486 -9.53 -20.47 -3.05
N GLY A 487 -9.88 -20.38 -4.33
CA GLY A 487 -11.06 -20.98 -4.93
C GLY A 487 -10.80 -22.27 -5.72
N HIS A 488 -11.86 -22.78 -6.33
CA HIS A 488 -11.87 -24.00 -7.13
C HIS A 488 -12.54 -23.79 -8.50
N VAL A 489 -12.25 -24.69 -9.46
CA VAL A 489 -12.90 -24.73 -10.77
C VAL A 489 -13.44 -26.13 -11.04
N GLU A 490 -14.75 -26.22 -11.28
CA GLU A 490 -15.44 -27.40 -11.79
C GLU A 490 -15.67 -27.25 -13.30
N ILE A 491 -15.68 -28.36 -14.05
CA ILE A 491 -16.14 -28.39 -15.44
C ILE A 491 -17.22 -29.45 -15.56
N GLN A 492 -18.36 -29.09 -16.13
CA GLN A 492 -19.39 -30.01 -16.58
C GLN A 492 -19.56 -29.81 -18.09
N SER A 493 -19.20 -30.81 -18.89
CA SER A 493 -19.26 -30.72 -20.35
C SER A 493 -19.89 -31.96 -20.94
N LYS A 494 -20.68 -31.78 -22.01
CA LYS A 494 -21.33 -32.89 -22.71
C LYS A 494 -21.34 -32.64 -24.20
N GLN A 495 -20.70 -33.55 -24.93
CA GLN A 495 -20.49 -33.45 -26.37
C GLN A 495 -21.82 -33.33 -27.13
N GLY A 496 -21.90 -32.34 -28.01
CA GLY A 496 -23.09 -31.97 -28.77
C GLY A 496 -24.06 -31.00 -28.07
N THR A 497 -23.92 -30.77 -26.75
CA THR A 497 -24.84 -29.89 -25.98
C THR A 497 -24.20 -28.64 -25.39
N GLY A 498 -22.92 -28.66 -25.02
CA GLY A 498 -22.23 -27.47 -24.48
C GLY A 498 -21.23 -27.77 -23.37
N THR A 499 -20.73 -26.70 -22.74
CA THR A 499 -19.83 -26.74 -21.59
C THR A 499 -20.22 -25.68 -20.57
N THR A 500 -20.29 -26.06 -19.30
CA THR A 500 -20.35 -25.17 -18.14
C THR A 500 -19.04 -25.27 -17.38
N ILE A 501 -18.39 -24.13 -17.13
CA ILE A 501 -17.21 -24.01 -16.28
C ILE A 501 -17.62 -23.16 -15.08
N ARG A 502 -17.55 -23.74 -13.88
CA ARG A 502 -17.98 -23.11 -12.63
C ARG A 502 -16.77 -22.79 -11.78
N ILE A 503 -16.69 -21.54 -11.34
CA ILE A 503 -15.68 -21.02 -10.42
C ILE A 503 -16.35 -20.85 -9.06
N LEU A 504 -15.73 -21.39 -8.02
CA LEU A 504 -16.15 -21.23 -6.63
C LEU A 504 -15.09 -20.41 -5.90
N LEU A 505 -15.39 -19.16 -5.59
CA LEU A 505 -14.52 -18.25 -4.82
C LEU A 505 -15.02 -18.10 -3.38
N PRO A 506 -14.15 -17.91 -2.38
CA PRO A 506 -14.57 -17.48 -1.05
C PRO A 506 -15.12 -16.04 -1.09
N LEU A 507 -16.01 -15.69 -0.16
CA LEU A 507 -16.53 -14.31 -0.02
C LEU A 507 -15.45 -13.26 0.23
N THR A 508 -14.35 -13.62 0.90
CA THR A 508 -13.19 -12.74 1.15
C THR A 508 -11.92 -13.58 1.35
N LEU A 509 -10.75 -12.97 1.09
CA LEU A 509 -9.43 -13.58 1.29
C LEU A 509 -8.82 -13.31 2.68
N ALA A 510 -9.35 -12.35 3.43
CA ALA A 510 -8.70 -11.85 4.65
C ALA A 510 -8.69 -12.86 5.82
N ILE A 511 -9.65 -13.78 5.87
CA ILE A 511 -9.81 -14.78 6.93
C ILE A 511 -10.13 -16.12 6.27
N LEU A 512 -9.37 -17.16 6.63
CA LEU A 512 -9.51 -18.53 6.14
C LEU A 512 -9.79 -19.48 7.31
N ASP A 513 -10.87 -20.25 7.22
CA ASP A 513 -11.20 -21.27 8.21
C ASP A 513 -10.10 -22.35 8.26
N GLY A 514 -9.71 -22.76 9.46
CA GLY A 514 -8.63 -23.70 9.70
C GLY A 514 -9.06 -24.94 10.48
N MET A 515 -8.87 -26.12 9.90
CA MET A 515 -9.02 -27.39 10.60
C MET A 515 -7.82 -27.60 11.53
N SER A 516 -8.06 -27.55 12.84
CA SER A 516 -7.06 -27.91 13.86
C SER A 516 -6.76 -29.42 13.82
N VAL A 517 -5.48 -29.77 13.70
CA VAL A 517 -4.99 -31.16 13.68
C VAL A 517 -3.90 -31.32 14.73
N ARG A 518 -4.17 -32.09 15.79
CA ARG A 518 -3.19 -32.38 16.84
C ARG A 518 -2.41 -33.65 16.52
N VAL A 519 -1.08 -33.57 16.57
CA VAL A 519 -0.14 -34.70 16.46
C VAL A 519 0.65 -34.79 17.76
N ALA A 520 0.42 -35.87 18.52
CA ALA A 520 0.85 -35.98 19.92
C ALA A 520 0.43 -34.75 20.76
N ASP A 521 1.38 -33.94 21.21
CA ASP A 521 1.14 -32.74 22.02
C ASP A 521 1.11 -31.44 21.19
N GLU A 522 1.51 -31.47 19.91
CA GLU A 522 1.57 -30.30 19.03
C GLU A 522 0.29 -30.12 18.21
N VAL A 523 -0.16 -28.87 18.04
CA VAL A 523 -1.38 -28.51 17.31
C VAL A 523 -1.03 -27.75 16.04
N PHE A 524 -1.34 -28.36 14.90
CA PHE A 524 -1.24 -27.77 13.57
C PHE A 524 -2.60 -27.23 13.13
N ILE A 525 -2.60 -26.34 12.13
CA ILE A 525 -3.81 -25.84 11.48
C ILE A 525 -3.65 -26.05 9.97
N LEU A 526 -4.61 -26.74 9.36
CA LEU A 526 -4.72 -26.91 7.91
C LEU A 526 -5.84 -25.99 7.38
N PRO A 527 -5.61 -25.19 6.33
CA PRO A 527 -6.69 -24.43 5.67
C PRO A 527 -7.82 -25.38 5.25
N LEU A 528 -9.06 -25.08 5.63
CA LEU A 528 -10.19 -25.99 5.46
C LEU A 528 -10.47 -26.27 3.97
N ASN A 529 -10.25 -25.28 3.10
CA ASN A 529 -10.34 -25.40 1.64
C ASN A 529 -9.26 -26.32 1.01
N ALA A 530 -8.19 -26.65 1.74
CA ALA A 530 -7.19 -27.63 1.32
C ALA A 530 -7.54 -29.09 1.73
N VAL A 531 -8.60 -29.30 2.53
CA VAL A 531 -9.01 -30.61 3.04
C VAL A 531 -10.02 -31.26 2.09
N MET A 532 -9.54 -32.03 1.11
CA MET A 532 -10.42 -32.70 0.14
C MET A 532 -11.34 -33.78 0.75
N GLU A 533 -10.84 -34.55 1.73
CA GLU A 533 -11.60 -35.58 2.44
C GLU A 533 -10.99 -35.82 3.83
N SER A 534 -11.79 -36.25 4.81
CA SER A 534 -11.33 -36.70 6.12
C SER A 534 -11.85 -38.10 6.42
N LEU A 535 -10.93 -39.06 6.56
CA LEU A 535 -11.23 -40.48 6.72
C LEU A 535 -10.69 -41.02 8.05
N GLN A 536 -11.54 -41.68 8.83
CA GLN A 536 -11.14 -42.36 10.06
C GLN A 536 -10.80 -43.84 9.78
N PRO A 537 -9.52 -44.26 9.80
CA PRO A 537 -9.15 -45.65 9.55
C PRO A 537 -9.57 -46.57 10.70
N ARG A 538 -9.93 -47.82 10.37
CA ARG A 538 -10.16 -48.90 11.34
C ARG A 538 -8.85 -49.62 11.63
N GLU A 539 -8.63 -50.06 12.87
CA GLU A 539 -7.33 -50.48 13.42
C GLU A 539 -6.48 -51.38 12.51
N ALA A 540 -7.08 -52.40 11.89
CA ALA A 540 -6.40 -53.34 11.00
C ALA A 540 -5.78 -52.71 9.73
N ILE A 541 -6.17 -51.49 9.37
CA ILE A 541 -5.70 -50.77 8.18
C ILE A 541 -4.39 -50.01 8.46
N ASN A 542 -4.11 -49.61 9.72
CA ASN A 542 -2.98 -48.76 10.06
C ASN A 542 -1.63 -49.32 9.60
N PHE A 543 -1.34 -50.61 9.80
CA PHE A 543 -0.04 -51.19 9.41
C PHE A 543 0.20 -51.13 7.89
N MET A 544 -0.85 -51.37 7.09
CA MET A 544 -0.77 -51.28 5.63
C MET A 544 -0.71 -49.82 5.15
N VAL A 545 -1.38 -48.89 5.83
CA VAL A 545 -1.36 -47.46 5.47
C VAL A 545 -0.04 -46.80 5.88
N ILE A 546 0.56 -47.15 7.01
CA ILE A 546 1.89 -46.65 7.41
C ILE A 546 2.95 -47.13 6.41
N THR A 547 2.98 -48.43 6.10
CA THR A 547 3.98 -48.99 5.17
C THR A 547 3.81 -48.56 3.72
N LYS A 548 2.57 -48.42 3.22
CA LYS A 548 2.32 -47.83 1.88
C LYS A 548 2.49 -46.31 1.86
N GLY A 549 2.10 -45.63 2.93
CA GLY A 549 2.15 -44.17 3.06
C GLY A 549 3.58 -43.65 3.12
N ALA A 550 4.40 -44.17 4.03
CA ALA A 550 5.81 -43.80 4.13
C ALA A 550 6.58 -44.08 2.82
N GLY A 551 6.31 -45.22 2.18
CA GLY A 551 6.87 -45.54 0.87
C GLY A 551 6.48 -44.54 -0.22
N ARG A 552 5.20 -44.12 -0.25
CA ARG A 552 4.69 -43.18 -1.26
C ARG A 552 5.07 -41.72 -0.98
N ILE A 553 5.24 -41.33 0.28
CA ILE A 553 5.80 -40.04 0.67
C ILE A 553 7.28 -39.95 0.26
N ALA A 554 8.06 -41.02 0.47
CA ALA A 554 9.44 -41.11 -0.01
C ALA A 554 9.52 -41.03 -1.55
N GLU A 555 8.70 -41.82 -2.25
CA GLU A 555 8.63 -41.83 -3.72
C GLU A 555 8.25 -40.45 -4.30
N VAL A 556 7.21 -39.80 -3.75
CA VAL A 556 6.73 -38.50 -4.22
C VAL A 556 7.70 -37.37 -3.83
N GLY A 557 8.24 -37.37 -2.62
CA GLY A 557 9.22 -36.38 -2.16
C GLY A 557 10.51 -36.43 -2.96
N ALA A 558 11.10 -37.61 -3.14
CA ALA A 558 12.26 -37.81 -4.01
C ALA A 558 11.95 -37.36 -5.44
N ARG A 559 10.78 -37.71 -5.98
CA ARG A 559 10.39 -37.33 -7.33
C ARG A 559 10.26 -35.81 -7.53
N PHE A 560 9.60 -35.09 -6.63
CA PHE A 560 9.50 -33.62 -6.72
C PHE A 560 10.87 -32.93 -6.70
N VAL A 561 11.80 -33.41 -5.88
CA VAL A 561 13.17 -32.86 -5.83
C VAL A 561 13.96 -33.20 -7.09
N LEU A 562 13.91 -34.46 -7.54
CA LEU A 562 14.64 -34.95 -8.72
C LEU A 562 14.11 -34.34 -10.03
N ASP A 563 12.79 -34.26 -10.22
CA ASP A 563 12.16 -33.64 -11.40
C ASP A 563 12.43 -32.11 -11.43
N GLY A 564 12.71 -31.48 -10.29
CA GLY A 564 13.10 -30.07 -10.18
C GLY A 564 14.59 -29.77 -10.45
N MET A 565 15.47 -30.78 -10.47
CA MET A 565 16.92 -30.56 -10.63
C MET A 565 17.35 -29.93 -11.96
N PRO A 566 16.75 -30.25 -13.13
CA PRO A 566 17.10 -29.55 -14.37
C PRO A 566 16.90 -28.04 -14.27
N GLY A 567 15.84 -27.60 -13.57
CA GLY A 567 15.60 -26.19 -13.25
C GLY A 567 16.69 -25.59 -12.35
N LYS A 568 17.05 -26.27 -11.25
CA LYS A 568 18.15 -25.83 -10.37
C LYS A 568 19.49 -25.72 -11.12
N GLN A 569 19.80 -26.68 -11.99
CA GLN A 569 21.04 -26.67 -12.79
C GLN A 569 21.02 -25.57 -13.86
N MET A 570 19.89 -25.39 -14.57
CA MET A 570 19.72 -24.29 -15.53
C MET A 570 19.80 -22.91 -14.88
N ALA A 571 19.34 -22.75 -13.64
CA ALA A 571 19.50 -21.49 -12.89
C ALA A 571 20.97 -21.20 -12.57
N ILE A 572 21.73 -22.17 -12.06
CA ILE A 572 23.18 -22.02 -11.83
C ILE A 572 23.92 -21.69 -13.14
N ASP A 573 23.53 -22.32 -14.25
CA ASP A 573 24.13 -22.09 -15.56
C ASP A 573 23.73 -20.71 -16.13
N ALA A 574 22.52 -20.21 -15.84
CA ALA A 574 22.10 -18.85 -16.19
C ALA A 574 22.87 -17.80 -15.37
N ASP A 575 22.96 -17.96 -14.04
CA ASP A 575 23.71 -17.07 -13.13
C ASP A 575 25.19 -16.97 -13.53
N LEU A 576 25.81 -18.11 -13.90
CA LEU A 576 27.20 -18.17 -14.36
C LEU A 576 27.40 -17.46 -15.70
N ASN A 577 26.49 -17.65 -16.67
CA ASN A 577 26.55 -16.94 -17.95
C ASN A 577 26.22 -15.44 -17.83
N ALA A 578 25.41 -15.05 -16.84
CA ALA A 578 25.13 -13.66 -16.50
C ALA A 578 26.27 -12.98 -15.71
N GLY A 579 27.27 -13.73 -15.25
CA GLY A 579 28.38 -13.23 -14.43
C GLY A 579 28.00 -12.91 -12.98
N LEU A 580 26.86 -13.40 -12.49
CA LEU A 580 26.39 -13.20 -11.12
C LEU A 580 27.10 -14.12 -10.11
N ILE A 581 27.68 -15.24 -10.57
CA ILE A 581 28.50 -16.16 -9.78
C ILE A 581 29.77 -16.56 -10.53
N GLY A 582 30.82 -16.93 -9.79
CA GLY A 582 32.09 -17.43 -10.36
C GLY A 582 32.11 -18.95 -10.60
N GLU A 583 33.07 -19.44 -11.39
CA GLU A 583 33.18 -20.88 -11.72
C GLU A 583 33.29 -21.79 -10.48
N ASP A 584 34.09 -21.41 -9.48
CA ASP A 584 34.27 -22.22 -8.26
C ASP A 584 32.99 -22.26 -7.40
N GLU A 585 32.19 -21.18 -7.40
CA GLU A 585 30.91 -21.15 -6.69
C GLU A 585 29.84 -21.95 -7.44
N ALA A 586 29.74 -21.79 -8.76
CA ALA A 586 28.86 -22.61 -9.60
C ALA A 586 29.19 -24.11 -9.46
N LYS A 587 30.48 -24.46 -9.34
CA LYS A 587 30.95 -25.81 -9.07
C LYS A 587 30.58 -26.31 -7.68
N LYS A 588 30.63 -25.47 -6.64
CA LYS A 588 30.14 -25.79 -5.29
C LYS A 588 28.63 -26.05 -5.31
N ARG A 589 27.82 -25.11 -5.84
CA ARG A 589 26.35 -25.24 -5.94
C ARG A 589 25.93 -26.47 -6.75
N ARG A 590 26.61 -26.78 -7.87
CA ARG A 590 26.38 -28.02 -8.62
C ARG A 590 26.68 -29.27 -7.78
N SER A 591 27.75 -29.29 -6.99
CA SER A 591 28.07 -30.40 -6.09
C SER A 591 27.03 -30.60 -4.98
N GLU A 592 26.47 -29.51 -4.45
CA GLU A 592 25.41 -29.54 -3.44
C GLU A 592 24.12 -30.12 -4.03
N VAL A 593 23.71 -29.69 -5.23
CA VAL A 593 22.56 -30.25 -5.97
C VAL A 593 22.79 -31.73 -6.35
N THR A 594 24.02 -32.14 -6.66
CA THR A 594 24.33 -33.56 -6.91
C THR A 594 24.25 -34.41 -5.63
N GLN A 595 24.68 -33.90 -4.49
CA GLN A 595 24.55 -34.61 -3.21
C GLN A 595 23.08 -34.74 -2.77
N GLU A 596 22.27 -33.70 -3.01
CA GLU A 596 20.81 -33.74 -2.86
C GLU A 596 20.20 -34.86 -3.73
N ALA A 597 20.63 -34.96 -5.00
CA ALA A 597 20.21 -36.00 -5.94
C ALA A 597 20.52 -37.42 -5.44
N ASP A 598 21.79 -37.67 -5.12
CA ASP A 598 22.30 -38.99 -4.71
C ASP A 598 21.66 -39.43 -3.38
N PHE A 599 21.38 -38.49 -2.48
CA PHE A 599 20.65 -38.74 -1.23
C PHE A 599 19.21 -39.21 -1.49
N TYR A 600 18.40 -38.45 -2.23
CA TYR A 600 17.01 -38.82 -2.48
C TYR A 600 16.87 -40.08 -3.34
N GLY A 601 17.78 -40.29 -4.30
CA GLY A 601 17.85 -41.55 -5.06
C GLY A 601 18.20 -42.77 -4.18
N SER A 602 19.14 -42.60 -3.24
CA SER A 602 19.49 -43.66 -2.28
C SER A 602 18.36 -43.95 -1.29
N MET A 603 17.61 -42.94 -0.88
CA MET A 603 16.46 -43.05 0.02
C MET A 603 15.29 -43.84 -0.61
N ASP A 604 14.92 -43.53 -1.85
CA ASP A 604 13.92 -44.28 -2.61
C ASP A 604 14.34 -45.76 -2.79
N GLY A 605 15.61 -46.00 -3.09
CA GLY A 605 16.20 -47.35 -3.12
C GLY A 605 16.06 -48.10 -1.79
N ALA A 606 16.48 -47.48 -0.68
CA ALA A 606 16.40 -48.09 0.65
C ALA A 606 14.96 -48.41 1.09
N SER A 607 14.01 -47.51 0.81
CA SER A 607 12.58 -47.70 1.08
C SER A 607 12.02 -48.94 0.37
N LYS A 608 12.44 -49.18 -0.88
CA LYS A 608 12.06 -50.35 -1.67
C LYS A 608 12.63 -51.66 -1.11
N PHE A 609 13.80 -51.65 -0.48
CA PHE A 609 14.36 -52.83 0.21
C PHE A 609 13.56 -53.21 1.48
N VAL A 610 13.24 -52.25 2.35
CA VAL A 610 12.49 -52.53 3.61
C VAL A 610 11.14 -53.18 3.32
N ARG A 611 10.46 -52.76 2.24
CA ARG A 611 9.20 -53.37 1.78
C ARG A 611 9.37 -54.84 1.36
N GLY A 612 10.51 -55.20 0.78
CA GLY A 612 10.82 -56.59 0.40
C GLY A 612 10.99 -57.49 1.62
N ASP A 613 11.73 -57.01 2.62
CA ASP A 613 12.02 -57.74 3.86
C ASP A 613 10.75 -58.00 4.70
N ALA A 614 9.88 -57.00 4.83
CA ALA A 614 8.58 -57.16 5.49
C ALA A 614 7.66 -58.20 4.81
N ILE A 615 7.68 -58.27 3.47
CA ILE A 615 6.92 -59.28 2.71
C ILE A 615 7.54 -60.67 2.92
N ALA A 616 8.88 -60.77 2.92
CA ALA A 616 9.59 -62.02 3.17
C ALA A 616 9.30 -62.57 4.57
N GLY A 617 9.31 -61.73 5.61
CA GLY A 617 8.98 -62.10 6.99
C GLY A 617 7.55 -62.66 7.13
N ILE A 618 6.56 -62.05 6.47
CA ILE A 618 5.17 -62.56 6.46
C ILE A 618 5.10 -63.93 5.73
N LEU A 619 5.83 -64.09 4.62
CA LEU A 619 5.91 -65.36 3.89
C LEU A 619 6.53 -66.48 4.73
N ILE A 620 7.66 -66.19 5.39
CA ILE A 620 8.35 -67.12 6.30
C ILE A 620 7.43 -67.48 7.46
N MET A 621 6.72 -66.52 8.05
CA MET A 621 5.76 -66.76 9.12
C MET A 621 4.64 -67.72 8.68
N VAL A 622 4.04 -67.53 7.49
CA VAL A 622 3.00 -68.44 6.97
C VAL A 622 3.57 -69.83 6.69
N ILE A 623 4.77 -69.91 6.10
CA ILE A 623 5.44 -71.20 5.79
C ILE A 623 5.77 -71.96 7.08
N ASN A 624 6.31 -71.29 8.10
CA ASN A 624 6.70 -71.91 9.37
C ASN A 624 5.48 -72.33 10.21
N VAL A 625 4.38 -71.57 10.21
CA VAL A 625 3.11 -72.00 10.86
C VAL A 625 2.54 -73.25 10.17
N VAL A 626 2.37 -73.23 8.83
CA VAL A 626 1.76 -74.35 8.10
C VAL A 626 2.66 -75.58 8.09
N GLY A 627 3.97 -75.39 7.88
CA GLY A 627 4.97 -76.45 7.90
C GLY A 627 5.14 -77.07 9.30
N GLY A 628 5.23 -76.23 10.34
CA GLY A 628 5.30 -76.68 11.73
C GLY A 628 4.07 -77.46 12.17
N LEU A 629 2.88 -76.99 11.80
CA LEU A 629 1.61 -77.71 12.02
C LEU A 629 1.59 -79.10 11.37
N LEU A 630 2.03 -79.19 10.10
CA LEU A 630 2.14 -80.47 9.38
C LEU A 630 3.19 -81.40 10.00
N VAL A 631 4.37 -80.91 10.36
CA VAL A 631 5.45 -81.69 10.99
C VAL A 631 5.07 -82.16 12.40
N GLY A 632 4.43 -81.29 13.19
CA GLY A 632 3.95 -81.61 14.54
C GLY A 632 2.94 -82.77 14.52
N VAL A 633 1.95 -82.71 13.63
CA VAL A 633 0.92 -83.75 13.53
C VAL A 633 1.44 -85.03 12.84
N LEU A 634 2.12 -84.91 11.69
CA LEU A 634 2.46 -86.08 10.85
C LEU A 634 3.75 -86.80 11.25
N GLN A 635 4.74 -86.09 11.81
CA GLN A 635 6.03 -86.69 12.20
C GLN A 635 6.18 -86.83 13.72
N HIS A 636 5.69 -85.86 14.50
CA HIS A 636 5.82 -85.86 15.96
C HIS A 636 4.58 -86.41 16.69
N GLY A 637 3.52 -86.78 15.96
CA GLY A 637 2.31 -87.40 16.52
C GLY A 637 1.51 -86.50 17.47
N MET A 638 1.74 -85.18 17.43
CA MET A 638 1.09 -84.21 18.30
C MET A 638 -0.38 -84.05 17.91
N SER A 639 -1.23 -83.72 18.89
CA SER A 639 -2.62 -83.32 18.58
C SER A 639 -2.62 -82.03 17.77
N MET A 640 -3.58 -81.88 16.85
CA MET A 640 -3.71 -80.70 15.98
C MET A 640 -3.70 -79.37 16.78
N GLY A 641 -4.32 -79.36 17.97
CA GLY A 641 -4.32 -78.21 18.87
C GLY A 641 -2.94 -77.88 19.45
N HIS A 642 -2.23 -78.86 20.02
CA HIS A 642 -0.89 -78.63 20.58
C HIS A 642 0.16 -78.33 19.50
N ALA A 643 0.04 -78.91 18.31
CA ALA A 643 0.87 -78.58 17.17
C ALA A 643 0.66 -77.12 16.73
N ALA A 644 -0.61 -76.70 16.58
CA ALA A 644 -0.95 -75.31 16.25
C ALA A 644 -0.42 -74.33 17.32
N GLU A 645 -0.69 -74.58 18.60
CA GLU A 645 -0.23 -73.74 19.71
C GLU A 645 1.30 -73.60 19.74
N SER A 646 2.03 -74.72 19.72
CA SER A 646 3.49 -74.74 19.85
C SER A 646 4.19 -74.06 18.67
N TYR A 647 3.85 -74.43 17.43
CA TYR A 647 4.52 -73.90 16.25
C TYR A 647 4.07 -72.48 15.89
N THR A 648 2.83 -72.09 16.20
CA THR A 648 2.39 -70.70 16.03
C THR A 648 3.11 -69.78 17.02
N LEU A 649 3.24 -70.18 18.30
CA LEU A 649 3.95 -69.38 19.30
C LEU A 649 5.44 -69.19 18.93
N LEU A 650 6.12 -70.27 18.53
CA LEU A 650 7.51 -70.21 18.05
C LEU A 650 7.66 -69.29 16.83
N THR A 651 6.75 -69.39 15.87
CA THR A 651 6.82 -68.63 14.62
C THR A 651 6.47 -67.14 14.80
N ILE A 652 5.56 -66.81 15.73
CA ILE A 652 5.29 -65.42 16.12
C ILE A 652 6.53 -64.80 16.80
N GLY A 653 7.27 -65.58 17.60
CA GLY A 653 8.54 -65.15 18.18
C GLY A 653 9.59 -64.80 17.10
N ASP A 654 9.78 -65.69 16.13
CA ASP A 654 10.70 -65.49 14.99
C ASP A 654 10.29 -64.26 14.14
N GLY A 655 9.00 -64.13 13.83
CA GLY A 655 8.43 -62.99 13.11
C GLY A 655 8.53 -61.65 13.85
N LEU A 656 8.56 -61.65 15.20
CA LEU A 656 8.82 -60.46 16.02
C LEU A 656 10.30 -60.09 16.04
N VAL A 657 11.21 -61.07 16.11
CA VAL A 657 12.66 -60.82 16.03
C VAL A 657 13.04 -60.22 14.69
N ALA A 658 12.45 -60.70 13.58
CA ALA A 658 12.64 -60.15 12.24
C ALA A 658 12.15 -58.70 12.07
N GLN A 659 11.24 -58.21 12.93
CA GLN A 659 10.74 -56.82 12.85
C GLN A 659 11.69 -55.81 13.50
N ILE A 660 12.61 -56.23 14.38
CA ILE A 660 13.52 -55.31 15.08
C ILE A 660 14.47 -54.59 14.10
N PRO A 661 15.16 -55.26 13.15
CA PRO A 661 15.97 -54.57 12.13
C PRO A 661 15.15 -53.62 11.26
N ALA A 662 13.97 -54.04 10.81
CA ALA A 662 13.10 -53.22 9.95
C ALA A 662 12.63 -51.93 10.66
N LEU A 663 12.28 -52.01 11.94
CA LEU A 663 11.95 -50.84 12.76
C LEU A 663 13.15 -49.89 12.90
N VAL A 664 14.34 -50.42 13.23
CA VAL A 664 15.57 -49.62 13.36
C VAL A 664 15.92 -48.89 12.07
N ILE A 665 15.84 -49.57 10.90
CA ILE A 665 16.08 -48.95 9.59
C ILE A 665 15.04 -47.86 9.30
N SER A 666 13.76 -48.12 9.57
CA SER A 666 12.69 -47.14 9.35
C SER A 666 12.81 -45.91 10.25
N THR A 667 13.20 -46.07 11.52
CA THR A 667 13.42 -44.94 12.43
C THR A 667 14.68 -44.15 12.06
N ALA A 668 15.77 -44.82 11.69
CA ALA A 668 16.99 -44.16 11.23
C ALA A 668 16.75 -43.31 9.97
N ALA A 669 16.06 -43.87 8.98
CA ALA A 669 15.66 -43.13 7.77
C ALA A 669 14.79 -41.91 8.10
N GLY A 670 13.78 -42.07 8.96
CA GLY A 670 12.92 -40.96 9.39
C GLY A 670 13.69 -39.83 10.08
N VAL A 671 14.59 -40.14 11.00
CA VAL A 671 15.41 -39.15 11.71
C VAL A 671 16.32 -38.37 10.75
N ILE A 672 16.96 -39.06 9.79
CA ILE A 672 17.84 -38.43 8.80
C ILE A 672 17.04 -37.50 7.88
N VAL A 673 15.84 -37.90 7.44
CA VAL A 673 14.95 -37.08 6.60
C VAL A 673 14.50 -35.79 7.30
N THR A 674 14.37 -35.80 8.62
CA THR A 674 13.90 -34.64 9.40
C THR A 674 14.94 -33.55 9.69
N ARG A 675 16.19 -33.65 9.20
CA ARG A 675 17.21 -32.59 9.35
C ARG A 675 18.13 -32.44 8.13
N VAL A 676 18.06 -31.28 7.48
CA VAL A 676 18.94 -30.87 6.37
C VAL A 676 19.51 -29.47 6.64
N SER A 677 20.26 -29.30 7.74
CA SER A 677 20.75 -27.98 8.17
C SER A 677 21.98 -27.92 9.11
N THR A 678 22.70 -29.02 9.35
CA THR A 678 23.91 -29.00 10.23
C THR A 678 25.01 -29.97 9.78
N ASP A 679 26.25 -29.48 9.67
CA ASP A 679 27.47 -30.23 9.29
C ASP A 679 28.01 -31.21 10.36
N GLN A 680 27.14 -31.85 11.15
CA GLN A 680 27.55 -32.77 12.24
C GLN A 680 27.02 -34.18 12.04
N ASP A 681 27.87 -35.15 12.39
CA ASP A 681 27.58 -36.57 12.23
C ASP A 681 26.48 -37.03 13.19
N VAL A 682 25.36 -37.50 12.64
CA VAL A 682 24.09 -37.73 13.36
C VAL A 682 24.28 -38.72 14.52
N GLY A 683 25.14 -39.73 14.33
CA GLY A 683 25.44 -40.73 15.35
C GLY A 683 26.10 -40.13 16.61
N GLU A 684 26.95 -39.11 16.47
CA GLU A 684 27.66 -38.50 17.58
C GLU A 684 26.73 -37.61 18.43
N GLN A 685 25.79 -36.90 17.79
CA GLN A 685 24.74 -36.17 18.54
C GLN A 685 23.82 -37.12 19.32
N MET A 686 23.37 -38.21 18.69
CA MET A 686 22.40 -39.13 19.30
C MET A 686 22.96 -39.85 20.53
N VAL A 687 24.23 -40.27 20.48
CA VAL A 687 24.94 -40.86 21.63
C VAL A 687 25.10 -39.85 22.77
N ASN A 688 25.49 -38.61 22.46
CA ASN A 688 25.64 -37.57 23.48
C ASN A 688 24.32 -37.21 24.17
N GLN A 689 23.18 -37.22 23.47
CA GLN A 689 21.86 -37.00 24.09
C GLN A 689 21.44 -38.16 25.01
N LEU A 690 21.66 -39.41 24.59
CA LEU A 690 21.26 -40.60 25.35
C LEU A 690 21.99 -40.73 26.70
N PHE A 691 23.25 -40.29 26.79
CA PHE A 691 24.05 -40.34 28.02
C PHE A 691 24.08 -39.04 28.84
N SER A 692 23.45 -37.95 28.38
CA SER A 692 23.43 -36.67 29.10
C SER A 692 22.16 -36.43 29.92
N ASN A 693 21.04 -37.10 29.63
CA ASN A 693 19.76 -36.90 30.33
C ASN A 693 19.50 -37.98 31.42
N PRO A 694 19.58 -37.66 32.73
CA PRO A 694 19.40 -38.64 33.80
C PRO A 694 18.02 -39.30 33.83
N SER A 695 16.98 -38.63 33.33
CA SER A 695 15.60 -39.14 33.33
C SER A 695 15.43 -40.29 32.34
N VAL A 696 16.07 -40.19 31.16
CA VAL A 696 16.08 -41.28 30.16
C VAL A 696 16.81 -42.49 30.73
N MET A 697 17.99 -42.29 31.35
CA MET A 697 18.76 -43.37 31.99
C MET A 697 17.99 -44.03 33.14
N LEU A 698 17.26 -43.26 33.95
CA LEU A 698 16.41 -43.76 35.04
C LEU A 698 15.26 -44.62 34.49
N LEU A 699 14.61 -44.18 33.40
CA LEU A 699 13.53 -44.91 32.75
C LEU A 699 14.04 -46.23 32.12
N SER A 700 15.17 -46.19 31.41
CA SER A 700 15.81 -47.40 30.87
C SER A 700 16.20 -48.38 31.97
N ALA A 701 16.75 -47.89 33.09
CA ALA A 701 17.06 -48.72 34.25
C ALA A 701 15.80 -49.33 34.89
N ALA A 702 14.71 -48.57 35.00
CA ALA A 702 13.44 -49.07 35.52
C ALA A 702 12.86 -50.19 34.64
N VAL A 703 12.87 -50.02 33.31
CA VAL A 703 12.41 -51.03 32.35
C VAL A 703 13.28 -52.29 32.40
N LEU A 704 14.62 -52.16 32.38
CA LEU A 704 15.55 -53.29 32.49
C LEU A 704 15.44 -54.01 33.84
N GLY A 705 15.18 -53.26 34.92
CA GLY A 705 14.95 -53.82 36.26
C GLY A 705 13.65 -54.62 36.33
N LEU A 706 12.57 -54.10 35.73
CA LEU A 706 11.29 -54.82 35.60
C LEU A 706 11.45 -56.11 34.78
N LEU A 707 12.19 -56.06 33.66
CA LEU A 707 12.50 -57.22 32.84
C LEU A 707 13.36 -58.26 33.59
N GLY A 708 14.34 -57.79 34.38
CA GLY A 708 15.19 -58.60 35.25
C GLY A 708 14.51 -59.17 36.50
N LEU A 709 13.22 -58.86 36.73
CA LEU A 709 12.38 -59.49 37.75
C LEU A 709 11.48 -60.61 37.18
N VAL A 710 11.41 -60.77 35.85
CA VAL A 710 10.61 -61.81 35.21
C VAL A 710 11.25 -63.20 35.45
N PRO A 711 10.50 -64.20 35.95
CA PRO A 711 11.02 -65.55 36.13
C PRO A 711 11.44 -66.19 34.80
N GLY A 712 12.66 -66.73 34.74
CA GLY A 712 13.20 -67.42 33.56
C GLY A 712 14.17 -66.60 32.70
N MET A 713 14.27 -65.29 32.92
CA MET A 713 15.28 -64.44 32.24
C MET A 713 16.67 -64.56 32.89
N PRO A 714 17.75 -64.11 32.21
CA PRO A 714 19.09 -63.93 32.78
C PRO A 714 19.17 -62.80 33.83
N ASN A 715 18.43 -62.91 34.93
CA ASN A 715 18.16 -61.82 35.89
C ASN A 715 19.44 -61.17 36.46
N LEU A 716 20.52 -61.94 36.63
CA LEU A 716 21.83 -61.42 37.04
C LEU A 716 22.35 -60.33 36.09
N VAL A 717 22.18 -60.50 34.77
CA VAL A 717 22.67 -59.58 33.74
C VAL A 717 21.83 -58.30 33.73
N PHE A 718 20.50 -58.44 33.70
CA PHE A 718 19.58 -57.31 33.68
C PHE A 718 19.66 -56.44 34.94
N LEU A 719 19.76 -57.06 36.12
CA LEU A 719 19.91 -56.33 37.39
C LEU A 719 21.28 -55.65 37.52
N LEU A 720 22.34 -56.21 36.92
CA LEU A 720 23.68 -55.59 36.89
C LEU A 720 23.70 -54.36 35.97
N PHE A 721 23.12 -54.44 34.76
CA PHE A 721 22.96 -53.27 33.89
C PHE A 721 22.06 -52.20 34.51
N THR A 722 20.97 -52.62 35.19
CA THR A 722 20.10 -51.71 35.97
C THR A 722 20.89 -50.96 37.04
N ALA A 723 21.69 -51.66 37.85
CA ALA A 723 22.53 -51.03 38.86
C ALA A 723 23.59 -50.07 38.25
N GLY A 724 24.17 -50.42 37.11
CA GLY A 724 25.11 -49.56 36.38
C GLY A 724 24.48 -48.26 35.87
N LEU A 725 23.29 -48.34 35.26
CA LEU A 725 22.55 -47.18 34.77
C LEU A 725 22.06 -46.28 35.91
N LEU A 726 21.56 -46.84 37.01
CA LEU A 726 21.22 -46.08 38.21
C LEU A 726 22.44 -45.38 38.81
N GLY A 727 23.61 -46.03 38.80
CA GLY A 727 24.88 -45.45 39.23
C GLY A 727 25.31 -44.25 38.37
N LEU A 728 25.25 -44.36 37.04
CA LEU A 728 25.53 -43.23 36.14
C LEU A 728 24.53 -42.09 36.30
N ALA A 729 23.23 -42.39 36.33
CA ALA A 729 22.18 -41.38 36.49
C ALA A 729 22.34 -40.59 37.80
N TRP A 730 22.70 -41.27 38.90
CA TRP A 730 23.01 -40.64 40.18
C TRP A 730 24.27 -39.77 40.11
N TRP A 731 25.33 -40.23 39.44
CA TRP A 731 26.58 -39.47 39.28
C TRP A 731 26.41 -38.19 38.46
N ILE A 732 25.63 -38.24 37.38
CA ILE A 732 25.32 -37.07 36.54
C ILE A 732 24.44 -36.08 37.31
N ARG A 733 23.36 -36.56 37.95
CA ARG A 733 22.48 -35.73 38.78
C ARG A 733 23.20 -35.08 39.98
N GLY A 734 24.24 -35.74 40.49
CA GLY A 734 25.15 -35.19 41.50
C GLY A 734 26.02 -34.02 41.02
N ARG A 735 26.14 -33.78 39.70
CA ARG A 735 26.73 -32.55 39.13
C ARG A 735 25.69 -31.43 39.03
N GLU A 736 24.46 -31.74 38.60
CA GLU A 736 23.36 -30.78 38.46
C GLU A 736 22.96 -30.14 39.80
N GLN A 737 23.02 -30.89 40.90
CA GLN A 737 22.61 -30.41 42.23
C GLN A 737 23.58 -29.41 42.89
N LYS A 738 24.66 -28.98 42.21
CA LYS A 738 25.49 -27.86 42.67
C LYS A 738 24.88 -26.50 42.33
N ALA A 739 23.78 -26.18 43.02
CA ALA A 739 23.11 -24.88 43.17
C ALA A 739 22.76 -24.11 41.87
N PRO A 740 21.49 -23.78 41.61
CA PRO A 740 21.16 -22.86 40.51
C PRO A 740 21.79 -21.50 40.80
N ALA A 741 22.64 -21.04 39.89
CA ALA A 741 23.07 -19.64 39.87
C ALA A 741 21.87 -18.75 39.53
N GLU A 742 21.93 -17.49 39.96
CA GLU A 742 20.99 -16.45 39.53
C GLU A 742 20.92 -16.39 38.00
N PRO A 743 19.76 -16.01 37.41
CA PRO A 743 19.62 -15.87 35.97
C PRO A 743 20.51 -14.73 35.47
N LYS A 744 21.74 -15.09 35.09
CA LYS A 744 22.58 -14.23 34.25
C LYS A 744 21.79 -13.91 32.97
N PRO A 745 21.86 -12.67 32.46
CA PRO A 745 21.22 -12.34 31.19
C PRO A 745 21.71 -13.33 30.12
N VAL A 746 20.81 -13.70 29.21
CA VAL A 746 21.08 -14.68 28.16
C VAL A 746 22.15 -14.11 27.24
N LYS A 747 23.41 -14.40 27.54
CA LYS A 747 24.43 -14.49 26.50
C LYS A 747 23.99 -15.59 25.56
N MET A 748 23.58 -15.20 24.35
CA MET A 748 23.46 -16.12 23.23
C MET A 748 24.74 -16.97 23.17
N ALA A 749 24.59 -18.25 22.88
CA ALA A 749 25.76 -19.09 22.65
C ALA A 749 26.53 -18.52 21.47
N GLU A 750 27.79 -18.16 21.69
CA GLU A 750 28.74 -17.83 20.62
C GLU A 750 29.04 -19.10 19.81
N ASN A 751 28.08 -19.51 18.98
CA ASN A 751 28.38 -20.17 17.73
C ASN A 751 29.15 -19.14 16.88
N ASN A 752 30.46 -19.05 17.11
CA ASN A 752 31.38 -18.30 16.26
C ASN A 752 31.63 -19.04 14.92
N ALA A 753 30.56 -19.55 14.33
CA ALA A 753 30.38 -19.43 12.89
C ALA A 753 30.26 -17.93 12.63
N VAL A 754 31.37 -17.31 12.23
CA VAL A 754 31.37 -15.89 11.87
C VAL A 754 30.50 -15.76 10.63
N VAL A 755 29.26 -15.31 10.83
CA VAL A 755 28.51 -14.63 9.78
C VAL A 755 29.32 -13.37 9.49
N GLU A 756 30.14 -13.41 8.45
CA GLU A 756 30.87 -12.23 8.00
C GLU A 756 29.82 -11.16 7.65
N ALA A 757 29.88 -10.02 8.31
CA ALA A 757 28.89 -8.96 8.16
C ALA A 757 28.78 -8.58 6.68
N THR A 758 27.64 -8.88 6.09
CA THR A 758 27.37 -8.63 4.68
C THR A 758 26.99 -7.17 4.49
N TRP A 759 27.04 -6.68 3.25
CA TRP A 759 26.51 -5.35 2.95
C TRP A 759 24.99 -5.21 3.21
N ASN A 760 24.27 -6.33 3.38
CA ASN A 760 22.85 -6.34 3.75
C ASN A 760 22.62 -6.12 5.26
N ASP A 761 23.64 -6.37 6.10
CA ASP A 761 23.58 -6.10 7.54
C ASP A 761 23.82 -4.61 7.88
N VAL A 762 24.23 -3.82 6.88
CA VAL A 762 24.45 -2.37 7.01
C VAL A 762 23.11 -1.64 6.97
N GLN A 763 22.43 -1.59 8.11
CA GLN A 763 21.24 -0.75 8.27
C GLN A 763 21.62 0.73 8.12
N LEU A 764 20.89 1.45 7.26
CA LEU A 764 20.99 2.91 7.15
C LEU A 764 20.31 3.55 8.36
N GLU A 765 20.93 4.59 8.93
CA GLU A 765 20.42 5.28 10.11
C GLU A 765 19.31 6.28 9.76
N ASP A 766 18.27 6.35 10.60
CA ASP A 766 17.18 7.31 10.45
C ASP A 766 17.70 8.75 10.52
N SER A 767 17.35 9.59 9.52
CA SER A 767 17.71 11.03 9.52
C SER A 767 17.25 11.76 10.77
N LEU A 768 16.11 11.36 11.33
CA LEU A 768 15.55 11.81 12.60
C LEU A 768 14.75 10.67 13.23
N GLY A 769 15.03 10.36 14.50
CA GLY A 769 14.42 9.25 15.23
C GLY A 769 14.14 9.59 16.69
N MET A 770 13.31 8.78 17.33
CA MET A 770 12.96 8.88 18.75
C MET A 770 12.88 7.49 19.36
N GLU A 771 13.73 7.21 20.34
CA GLU A 771 13.62 6.01 21.17
C GLU A 771 12.76 6.31 22.40
N VAL A 772 11.90 5.37 22.78
CA VAL A 772 11.02 5.50 23.95
C VAL A 772 11.11 4.29 24.88
N GLY A 773 11.11 4.52 26.19
CA GLY A 773 10.93 3.48 27.20
C GLY A 773 9.47 3.05 27.33
N TYR A 774 9.22 1.81 27.77
CA TYR A 774 7.93 1.12 27.62
C TYR A 774 6.69 1.78 28.29
N ARG A 775 6.82 2.78 29.18
CA ARG A 775 5.67 3.55 29.70
C ARG A 775 5.23 4.67 28.75
N LEU A 776 6.06 5.03 27.78
CA LEU A 776 5.78 6.05 26.78
C LEU A 776 5.19 5.45 25.49
N SER A 777 5.33 4.14 25.26
CA SER A 777 4.75 3.44 24.10
C SER A 777 3.25 3.76 23.89
N PRO A 778 2.37 3.78 24.92
CA PRO A 778 0.96 4.17 24.75
C PRO A 778 0.74 5.62 24.26
N MET A 779 1.72 6.52 24.43
CA MET A 779 1.64 7.90 23.94
C MET A 779 2.06 8.04 22.46
N VAL A 780 2.74 7.03 21.91
CA VAL A 780 3.20 6.96 20.52
C VAL A 780 2.54 5.84 19.71
N ASP A 781 1.70 5.02 20.33
CA ASP A 781 0.95 3.94 19.69
C ASP A 781 -0.17 4.50 18.80
N PHE A 782 -0.20 4.06 17.54
CA PHE A 782 -1.24 4.42 16.58
C PHE A 782 -2.61 3.81 16.92
N GLN A 783 -2.65 2.65 17.59
CA GLN A 783 -3.89 1.97 17.98
C GLN A 783 -4.60 2.65 19.17
N GLN A 784 -3.86 3.37 20.03
CA GLN A 784 -4.37 4.03 21.24
C GLN A 784 -4.63 5.55 21.07
N ASP A 785 -4.76 6.02 19.82
CA ASP A 785 -4.81 7.45 19.44
C ASP A 785 -3.64 8.25 20.05
N GLY A 786 -2.42 7.71 19.88
CA GLY A 786 -1.19 8.19 20.49
C GLY A 786 -0.98 9.69 20.38
N GLU A 787 -1.22 10.37 21.49
CA GLU A 787 -1.34 11.83 21.57
C GLU A 787 -0.09 12.57 21.05
N LEU A 788 1.09 11.96 21.21
CA LEU A 788 2.35 12.50 20.73
C LEU A 788 2.46 12.42 19.20
N LEU A 789 1.88 11.41 18.53
CA LEU A 789 1.85 11.31 17.07
C LEU A 789 1.12 12.51 16.45
N GLY A 790 -0.03 12.89 17.01
CA GLY A 790 -0.81 14.06 16.59
C GLY A 790 0.01 15.35 16.75
N ARG A 791 0.70 15.50 17.87
CA ARG A 791 1.57 16.66 18.15
C ARG A 791 2.79 16.71 17.22
N ILE A 792 3.42 15.58 16.91
CA ILE A 792 4.53 15.48 15.94
C ILE A 792 4.08 15.91 14.53
N ARG A 793 2.90 15.47 14.07
CA ARG A 793 2.34 15.90 12.77
C ARG A 793 2.13 17.42 12.73
N SER A 794 1.56 18.00 13.79
CA SER A 794 1.37 19.45 13.91
C SER A 794 2.69 20.23 13.97
N ILE A 795 3.71 19.70 14.66
CA ILE A 795 5.06 20.28 14.69
C ILE A 795 5.67 20.33 13.29
N ARG A 796 5.70 19.21 12.55
CA ARG A 796 6.27 19.17 11.19
C ARG A 796 5.54 20.12 10.23
N LYS A 797 4.21 20.21 10.32
CA LYS A 797 3.40 21.14 9.52
C LYS A 797 3.68 22.61 9.87
N LYS A 798 3.68 22.95 11.17
CA LYS A 798 3.97 24.31 11.65
C LYS A 798 5.39 24.73 11.27
N PHE A 799 6.37 23.86 11.47
CA PHE A 799 7.77 24.12 11.14
C PHE A 799 7.95 24.38 9.63
N ALA A 800 7.30 23.60 8.76
CA ALA A 800 7.32 23.87 7.31
C ALA A 800 6.70 25.24 6.97
N GLN A 801 5.61 25.63 7.65
CA GLN A 801 4.97 26.93 7.51
C GLN A 801 5.78 28.10 8.10
N GLU A 802 6.68 27.86 9.06
CA GLU A 802 7.51 28.90 9.68
C GLU A 802 8.90 29.03 9.03
N MET A 803 9.60 27.91 8.80
CA MET A 803 10.99 27.87 8.30
C MET A 803 11.12 27.63 6.80
N GLY A 804 10.10 27.10 6.11
CA GLY A 804 10.09 26.96 4.64
C GLY A 804 10.56 25.64 4.05
N PHE A 805 10.90 24.63 4.87
CA PHE A 805 11.12 23.26 4.40
C PHE A 805 10.43 22.25 5.32
N LEU A 806 10.06 21.09 4.77
CA LEU A 806 9.48 19.99 5.55
C LEU A 806 10.62 19.17 6.19
N PRO A 807 10.74 19.10 7.53
CA PRO A 807 11.76 18.28 8.17
C PRO A 807 11.42 16.79 7.99
N PRO A 808 12.40 15.88 8.05
CA PRO A 808 12.20 14.44 7.87
C PRO A 808 11.15 13.86 8.83
N VAL A 809 10.63 12.67 8.49
CA VAL A 809 9.77 11.91 9.39
C VAL A 809 10.56 11.48 10.64
N VAL A 810 9.88 11.44 11.79
CA VAL A 810 10.46 10.99 13.06
C VAL A 810 10.16 9.50 13.20
N HIS A 811 11.18 8.66 13.06
CA HIS A 811 11.04 7.22 13.26
C HIS A 811 11.01 6.93 14.76
N ILE A 812 9.87 6.44 15.26
CA ILE A 812 9.70 6.11 16.67
C ILE A 812 9.98 4.61 16.86
N ARG A 813 10.83 4.26 17.84
CA ARG A 813 11.21 2.89 18.15
C ARG A 813 11.13 2.67 19.67
N ASP A 814 10.52 1.57 20.11
CA ASP A 814 10.62 1.16 21.51
C ASP A 814 12.05 0.70 21.83
N ASN A 815 12.63 1.17 22.94
CA ASN A 815 13.93 0.71 23.42
C ASN A 815 13.82 0.25 24.89
N MET A 816 13.95 -1.07 25.07
CA MET A 816 13.81 -1.76 26.35
C MET A 816 15.00 -1.54 27.31
N ASP A 817 16.15 -1.05 26.82
CA ASP A 817 17.29 -0.68 27.66
C ASP A 817 17.11 0.71 28.31
N LEU A 818 16.12 1.50 27.87
CA LEU A 818 15.82 2.81 28.47
C LEU A 818 15.05 2.67 29.78
N GLN A 819 15.22 3.69 30.64
CA GLN A 819 14.40 3.80 31.84
C GLN A 819 12.91 3.92 31.46
N PRO A 820 11.97 3.37 32.25
CA PRO A 820 10.58 3.16 31.84
C PRO A 820 9.87 4.40 31.28
N ALA A 821 10.21 5.59 31.78
CA ALA A 821 9.61 6.87 31.45
C ALA A 821 10.54 7.81 30.66
N ARG A 822 11.67 7.30 30.15
CA ARG A 822 12.68 8.08 29.43
C ARG A 822 12.50 7.97 27.92
N TYR A 823 12.81 9.05 27.21
CA TYR A 823 12.93 9.09 25.76
C TYR A 823 14.28 9.68 25.34
N ARG A 824 14.73 9.33 24.14
CA ARG A 824 15.91 9.89 23.46
C ARG A 824 15.51 10.33 22.07
N ILE A 825 16.10 11.42 21.58
CA ILE A 825 15.88 11.97 20.24
C ILE A 825 17.23 11.92 19.53
N LEU A 826 17.22 11.30 18.34
CA LEU A 826 18.41 10.94 17.58
C LEU A 826 18.36 11.58 16.19
N MET A 827 19.51 11.99 15.67
CA MET A 827 19.67 12.48 14.30
C MET A 827 20.86 11.75 13.69
N LYS A 828 20.60 10.86 12.71
CA LYS A 828 21.63 10.02 12.06
C LYS A 828 22.43 9.24 13.10
N GLY A 829 21.73 8.35 13.81
CA GLY A 829 22.25 7.50 14.91
C GLY A 829 22.64 8.21 16.21
N VAL A 830 22.99 9.50 16.17
CA VAL A 830 23.54 10.24 17.31
C VAL A 830 22.43 10.87 18.15
N GLU A 831 22.46 10.64 19.47
CA GLU A 831 21.59 11.33 20.43
C GLU A 831 21.88 12.84 20.46
N ILE A 832 20.85 13.64 20.15
CA ILE A 832 20.90 15.11 20.22
C ILE A 832 20.15 15.66 21.44
N GLY A 833 19.32 14.85 22.10
CA GLY A 833 18.72 15.19 23.39
C GLY A 833 17.93 14.02 23.98
N SER A 834 17.74 14.04 25.30
CA SER A 834 16.93 13.06 26.03
C SER A 834 16.25 13.68 27.24
N GLY A 835 15.25 13.00 27.78
CA GLY A 835 14.51 13.48 28.95
C GLY A 835 13.54 12.43 29.49
N ASP A 836 12.88 12.76 30.58
CA ASP A 836 11.87 11.92 31.21
C ASP A 836 10.49 12.56 31.05
N ALA A 837 9.47 11.73 30.82
CA ALA A 837 8.08 12.13 30.70
C ALA A 837 7.19 11.12 31.42
N TYR A 838 6.32 11.59 32.32
CA TYR A 838 5.51 10.71 33.16
C TYR A 838 4.04 10.75 32.75
N PRO A 839 3.51 9.75 32.00
CA PRO A 839 2.09 9.67 31.68
C PRO A 839 1.24 9.69 32.96
N GLY A 840 0.17 10.48 32.94
CA GLY A 840 -0.70 10.75 34.10
C GLY A 840 -0.28 11.91 35.00
N ARG A 841 0.93 12.46 34.83
CA ARG A 841 1.43 13.66 35.54
C ARG A 841 1.56 14.87 34.62
N TRP A 842 1.67 16.05 35.25
CA TRP A 842 1.86 17.33 34.59
C TRP A 842 3.20 17.93 35.00
N LEU A 843 3.89 18.60 34.07
CA LEU A 843 5.10 19.36 34.38
C LEU A 843 4.71 20.82 34.66
N ALA A 844 4.96 21.28 35.89
CA ALA A 844 4.79 22.67 36.29
C ALA A 844 6.14 23.41 36.17
N ILE A 845 6.28 24.20 35.10
CA ILE A 845 7.49 24.96 34.76
C ILE A 845 7.42 26.34 35.42
N ASN A 846 8.51 26.80 36.06
CA ASN A 846 8.60 28.16 36.59
C ASN A 846 9.26 29.10 35.57
N PRO A 847 8.52 30.08 34.99
CA PRO A 847 9.07 31.07 34.06
C PRO A 847 9.85 32.22 34.75
N GLY A 848 10.30 32.02 36.00
CA GLY A 848 10.99 33.01 36.82
C GLY A 848 10.07 33.88 37.70
N THR A 849 8.75 33.82 37.48
CA THR A 849 7.74 34.62 38.21
C THR A 849 6.84 33.83 39.15
N ALA A 850 6.94 32.48 39.18
CA ALA A 850 6.06 31.66 40.01
C ALA A 850 6.40 31.75 41.50
N ALA A 851 5.37 31.74 42.34
CA ALA A 851 5.45 32.02 43.78
C ALA A 851 5.13 30.79 44.64
N GLY A 852 6.14 30.31 45.37
CA GLY A 852 6.04 29.15 46.25
C GLY A 852 6.78 27.93 45.72
N THR A 853 6.40 26.74 46.21
CA THR A 853 6.86 25.45 45.70
C THR A 853 5.71 24.44 45.77
N LEU A 854 5.74 23.45 44.87
CA LEU A 854 4.71 22.41 44.76
C LEU A 854 5.28 21.06 45.21
N PRO A 855 4.51 20.20 45.87
CA PRO A 855 4.94 18.84 46.19
C PRO A 855 4.96 18.00 44.90
N GLY A 856 6.12 17.46 44.56
CA GLY A 856 6.33 16.69 43.33
C GLY A 856 7.81 16.36 43.11
N GLU A 857 8.12 15.80 41.95
CA GLU A 857 9.47 15.43 41.56
C GLU A 857 10.13 16.61 40.83
N ALA A 858 11.09 17.26 41.49
CA ALA A 858 11.78 18.43 40.94
C ALA A 858 12.72 18.03 39.79
N THR A 859 12.66 18.79 38.69
CA THR A 859 13.40 18.52 37.45
C THR A 859 13.66 19.84 36.70
N VAL A 860 14.11 19.75 35.46
CA VAL A 860 14.35 20.87 34.55
C VAL A 860 13.55 20.66 33.27
N ASP A 861 12.94 21.72 32.74
CA ASP A 861 12.31 21.70 31.42
C ASP A 861 13.37 21.46 30.33
N PRO A 862 13.21 20.43 29.48
CA PRO A 862 14.24 20.03 28.53
C PRO A 862 14.38 20.96 27.30
N ALA A 863 13.44 21.88 27.07
CA ALA A 863 13.49 22.80 25.93
C ALA A 863 14.08 24.17 26.29
N PHE A 864 13.97 24.61 27.54
CA PHE A 864 14.38 25.96 27.97
C PHE A 864 15.31 25.98 29.19
N GLY A 865 15.61 24.83 29.80
CA GLY A 865 16.48 24.76 30.98
C GLY A 865 15.86 25.36 32.25
N LEU A 866 14.54 25.58 32.26
CA LEU A 866 13.82 26.21 33.37
C LEU A 866 13.54 25.23 34.50
N ASN A 867 13.61 25.68 35.76
CA ASN A 867 13.26 24.86 36.92
C ASN A 867 11.79 24.43 36.86
N ALA A 868 11.53 23.13 36.99
CA ALA A 868 10.20 22.56 36.84
C ALA A 868 9.93 21.46 37.88
N ILE A 869 8.66 21.09 38.07
CA ILE A 869 8.23 20.05 39.03
C ILE A 869 7.17 19.17 38.38
N TRP A 870 7.36 17.85 38.37
CA TRP A 870 6.32 16.90 38.02
C TRP A 870 5.31 16.79 39.16
N ILE A 871 4.08 17.20 38.89
CA ILE A 871 2.97 17.24 39.84
C ILE A 871 1.84 16.28 39.45
N GLU A 872 1.12 15.79 40.46
CA GLU A 872 -0.11 15.02 40.27
C GLU A 872 -1.25 15.92 39.76
N SER A 873 -2.18 15.37 38.97
CA SER A 873 -3.21 16.15 38.27
C SER A 873 -4.10 17.02 39.17
N ALA A 874 -4.25 16.67 40.45
CA ALA A 874 -5.01 17.44 41.44
C ALA A 874 -4.36 18.80 41.81
N LEU A 875 -3.07 19.00 41.49
CA LEU A 875 -2.32 20.22 41.82
C LEU A 875 -2.27 21.23 40.66
N LYS A 876 -2.80 20.87 39.48
CA LYS A 876 -2.74 21.69 38.25
C LYS A 876 -3.26 23.11 38.45
N GLU A 877 -4.46 23.24 39.03
CA GLU A 877 -5.10 24.55 39.27
C GLU A 877 -4.32 25.38 40.29
N GLN A 878 -3.85 24.75 41.38
CA GLN A 878 -3.00 25.42 42.39
C GLN A 878 -1.68 25.92 41.78
N ALA A 879 -1.05 25.13 40.93
CA ALA A 879 0.19 25.50 40.25
C ALA A 879 -0.01 26.69 39.30
N GLN A 880 -1.11 26.71 38.54
CA GLN A 880 -1.48 27.85 37.68
C GLN A 880 -1.76 29.12 38.51
N ILE A 881 -2.46 29.01 39.65
CA ILE A 881 -2.68 30.13 40.58
C ILE A 881 -1.36 30.64 41.19
N GLN A 882 -0.37 29.76 41.38
CA GLN A 882 0.98 30.12 41.81
C GLN A 882 1.86 30.69 40.68
N GLY A 883 1.38 30.78 39.44
CA GLY A 883 2.11 31.34 38.30
C GLY A 883 3.03 30.35 37.57
N TYR A 884 2.87 29.04 37.79
CA TYR A 884 3.57 28.02 36.99
C TYR A 884 2.86 27.79 35.65
N THR A 885 3.65 27.59 34.59
CA THR A 885 3.15 27.09 33.30
C THR A 885 3.02 25.57 33.40
N VAL A 886 1.80 25.04 33.37
CA VAL A 886 1.53 23.60 33.59
C VAL A 886 1.20 22.91 32.27
N VAL A 887 1.99 21.89 31.90
CA VAL A 887 1.89 21.18 30.62
C VAL A 887 1.81 19.65 30.78
N GLU A 888 1.26 18.96 29.79
CA GLU A 888 1.09 17.50 29.77
C GLU A 888 2.39 16.78 29.37
N ALA A 889 2.56 15.53 29.78
CA ALA A 889 3.75 14.75 29.44
C ALA A 889 4.01 14.64 27.92
N SER A 890 2.95 14.48 27.12
CA SER A 890 2.98 14.55 25.65
C SER A 890 3.47 15.91 25.13
N THR A 891 3.01 17.00 25.77
CA THR A 891 3.43 18.37 25.45
C THR A 891 4.90 18.62 25.78
N VAL A 892 5.46 18.02 26.84
CA VAL A 892 6.89 18.12 27.17
C VAL A 892 7.75 17.51 26.07
N VAL A 893 7.47 16.25 25.67
CA VAL A 893 8.23 15.56 24.61
C VAL A 893 8.09 16.31 23.28
N ALA A 894 6.88 16.74 22.94
CA ALA A 894 6.60 17.51 21.73
C ALA A 894 7.36 18.85 21.69
N THR A 895 7.38 19.61 22.79
CA THR A 895 8.10 20.89 22.89
C THR A 895 9.61 20.70 22.77
N HIS A 896 10.17 19.66 23.42
CA HIS A 896 11.59 19.33 23.32
C HIS A 896 11.99 18.93 21.89
N LEU A 897 11.21 18.08 21.24
CA LEU A 897 11.43 17.71 19.84
C LEU A 897 11.36 18.93 18.91
N ASN A 898 10.38 19.81 19.09
CA ASN A 898 10.26 21.04 18.30
C ASN A 898 11.46 21.98 18.52
N HIS A 899 11.97 22.07 19.75
CA HIS A 899 13.20 22.81 20.06
C HIS A 899 14.40 22.21 19.29
N LEU A 900 14.61 20.90 19.37
CA LEU A 900 15.73 20.22 18.70
C LEU A 900 15.66 20.30 17.17
N ILE A 901 14.48 20.15 16.56
CA ILE A 901 14.29 20.36 15.11
C ILE A 901 14.62 21.81 14.72
N SER A 902 14.26 22.79 15.57
CA SER A 902 14.59 24.20 15.35
C SER A 902 16.07 24.51 15.54
N GLN A 903 16.72 23.87 16.51
CA GLN A 903 18.14 23.97 16.79
C GLN A 903 18.96 23.41 15.62
N HIS A 904 18.67 22.18 15.19
CA HIS A 904 19.41 21.43 14.17
C HIS A 904 18.84 21.55 12.75
N ALA A 905 18.10 22.63 12.48
CA ALA A 905 17.46 22.87 11.18
C ALA A 905 18.44 22.86 9.99
N ALA A 906 19.70 23.22 10.18
CA ALA A 906 20.73 23.24 9.13
C ALA A 906 21.30 21.85 8.84
N GLU A 907 21.33 20.97 9.84
CA GLU A 907 21.82 19.60 9.75
C GLU A 907 20.72 18.63 9.29
N LEU A 908 19.46 18.94 9.59
CA LEU A 908 18.27 18.26 9.06
C LEU A 908 17.96 18.65 7.61
N PHE A 909 18.37 19.84 7.15
CA PHE A 909 18.30 20.23 5.75
C PHE A 909 19.51 19.68 4.97
N GLY A 910 19.41 18.41 4.57
CA GLY A 910 20.42 17.72 3.77
C GLY A 910 20.31 18.04 2.27
N ARG A 911 21.13 17.35 1.46
CA ARG A 911 21.08 17.47 0.00
C ARG A 911 19.78 16.90 -0.59
N GLN A 912 19.18 15.92 0.09
CA GLN A 912 17.88 15.37 -0.30
C GLN A 912 16.78 16.41 -0.10
N GLU A 913 16.71 17.06 1.06
CA GLU A 913 15.75 18.12 1.36
C GLU A 913 15.99 19.35 0.48
N ALA A 914 17.24 19.65 0.13
CA ALA A 914 17.58 20.73 -0.80
C ALA A 914 17.22 20.41 -2.26
N GLN A 915 17.34 19.15 -2.70
CA GLN A 915 16.83 18.70 -3.99
C GLN A 915 15.29 18.77 -3.96
N GLN A 916 14.64 18.12 -3.00
CA GLN A 916 13.19 18.15 -2.79
C GLN A 916 12.63 19.57 -2.62
N LEU A 917 13.41 20.57 -2.19
CA LEU A 917 12.99 21.97 -2.14
C LEU A 917 13.35 22.77 -3.42
N LEU A 918 14.46 22.49 -4.09
CA LEU A 918 14.72 23.07 -5.42
C LEU A 918 13.66 22.58 -6.40
N ASP A 919 13.41 21.27 -6.39
CA ASP A 919 12.21 20.63 -6.91
C ASP A 919 11.03 21.40 -6.34
N ARG A 920 10.72 21.38 -5.03
CA ARG A 920 9.53 22.08 -4.50
C ARG A 920 9.48 23.63 -4.69
N VAL A 921 10.37 24.24 -5.48
CA VAL A 921 10.28 25.58 -6.07
C VAL A 921 10.09 25.56 -7.60
N ALA A 922 10.74 24.65 -8.34
CA ALA A 922 10.81 24.59 -9.81
C ALA A 922 9.53 24.91 -10.60
N GLN A 923 8.60 23.97 -10.86
CA GLN A 923 7.40 24.16 -11.70
C GLN A 923 6.55 25.44 -11.41
N GLU A 924 6.71 26.12 -10.25
CA GLU A 924 5.98 27.38 -9.91
C GLU A 924 6.59 28.59 -10.64
N MET A 925 7.90 28.53 -10.84
CA MET A 925 8.75 29.52 -11.47
C MET A 925 9.76 28.77 -12.36
N PRO A 926 9.31 27.90 -13.28
CA PRO A 926 10.14 26.83 -13.86
C PRO A 926 11.34 27.39 -14.61
N LYS A 927 11.06 28.43 -15.41
CA LYS A 927 12.06 29.21 -16.13
C LYS A 927 13.13 29.79 -15.21
N LEU A 928 12.77 30.28 -14.03
CA LEU A 928 13.72 30.87 -13.09
C LEU A 928 14.64 29.80 -12.50
N THR A 929 14.12 28.63 -12.16
CA THR A 929 14.96 27.50 -11.72
C THR A 929 15.80 26.91 -12.85
N GLU A 930 15.31 26.85 -14.07
CA GLU A 930 16.02 26.36 -15.26
C GLU A 930 17.17 27.30 -15.66
N ASP A 931 16.91 28.61 -15.72
CA ASP A 931 17.92 29.64 -15.98
C ASP A 931 19.01 29.68 -14.88
N LEU A 932 18.69 29.22 -13.64
CA LEU A 932 19.59 29.29 -12.48
C LEU A 932 20.37 27.98 -12.22
N VAL A 933 19.72 26.82 -12.18
CA VAL A 933 20.29 25.54 -11.69
C VAL A 933 20.14 24.45 -12.75
N PRO A 934 21.23 23.76 -13.16
CA PRO A 934 22.60 23.84 -12.65
C PRO A 934 23.48 24.92 -13.31
N GLY A 935 22.94 25.71 -14.25
CA GLY A 935 23.73 26.52 -15.19
C GLY A 935 24.55 27.65 -14.56
N VAL A 936 23.97 28.38 -13.60
CA VAL A 936 24.60 29.53 -12.93
C VAL A 936 24.99 29.18 -11.49
N VAL A 937 24.14 28.43 -10.79
CA VAL A 937 24.32 27.97 -9.41
C VAL A 937 24.19 26.46 -9.37
N THR A 938 25.16 25.75 -8.79
CA THR A 938 25.03 24.30 -8.58
C THR A 938 24.09 24.00 -7.41
N LEU A 939 23.42 22.85 -7.41
CA LEU A 939 22.65 22.36 -6.26
C LEU A 939 23.47 22.42 -4.95
N THR A 940 24.77 22.09 -5.00
CA THR A 940 25.67 22.17 -3.84
C THR A 940 25.82 23.60 -3.31
N THR A 941 25.93 24.58 -4.21
CA THR A 941 26.00 26.01 -3.87
C THR A 941 24.67 26.48 -3.27
N LEU A 942 23.55 26.16 -3.91
CA LEU A 942 22.20 26.51 -3.42
C LEU A 942 21.92 25.88 -2.05
N HIS A 943 22.15 24.57 -1.91
CA HIS A 943 22.04 23.84 -0.64
C HIS A 943 22.86 24.54 0.46
N LYS A 944 24.10 24.96 0.15
CA LYS A 944 24.94 25.61 1.15
C LYS A 944 24.48 27.00 1.54
N VAL A 945 23.95 27.80 0.60
CA VAL A 945 23.31 29.10 0.91
C VAL A 945 22.10 28.89 1.83
N LEU A 946 21.18 28.00 1.45
CA LEU A 946 19.97 27.70 2.23
C LEU A 946 20.30 27.15 3.63
N GLN A 947 21.29 26.25 3.73
CA GLN A 947 21.77 25.73 5.01
C GLN A 947 22.34 26.85 5.91
N ASN A 948 23.09 27.80 5.34
CA ASN A 948 23.62 28.94 6.10
C ASN A 948 22.48 29.85 6.63
N LEU A 949 21.39 30.02 5.87
CA LEU A 949 20.21 30.76 6.34
C LEU A 949 19.56 30.06 7.55
N LEU A 950 19.40 28.74 7.48
CA LEU A 950 18.78 27.92 8.54
C LEU A 950 19.62 27.80 9.83
N ASP A 951 20.96 27.81 9.72
CA ASP A 951 21.86 27.89 10.89
C ASP A 951 21.59 29.17 11.69
N GLU A 952 21.39 30.27 10.98
CA GLU A 952 21.10 31.60 11.52
C GLU A 952 19.60 31.86 11.73
N LYS A 953 18.79 30.79 11.68
CA LYS A 953 17.34 30.78 11.91
C LYS A 953 16.53 31.69 10.98
N VAL A 954 17.06 32.05 9.81
CA VAL A 954 16.31 32.77 8.78
C VAL A 954 15.41 31.78 8.03
N PRO A 955 14.10 32.08 7.86
CA PRO A 955 13.19 31.22 7.14
C PRO A 955 13.47 31.26 5.62
N ILE A 956 13.57 30.10 5.00
CA ILE A 956 13.76 29.93 3.55
C ILE A 956 12.42 29.79 2.81
N ARG A 957 11.36 30.40 3.33
CA ARG A 957 10.00 30.36 2.75
C ARG A 957 9.88 31.13 1.44
N ASP A 958 10.53 32.29 1.38
CA ASP A 958 10.48 33.16 0.21
C ASP A 958 11.56 32.76 -0.79
N MET A 959 11.38 31.58 -1.38
CA MET A 959 12.29 31.03 -2.36
C MET A 959 12.33 31.85 -3.65
N ARG A 960 11.28 32.65 -3.96
CA ARG A 960 11.33 33.60 -5.07
C ARG A 960 12.44 34.63 -4.86
N THR A 961 12.35 35.40 -3.76
CA THR A 961 13.37 36.41 -3.44
C THR A 961 14.77 35.80 -3.32
N ILE A 962 14.90 34.59 -2.77
CA ILE A 962 16.19 33.88 -2.69
C ILE A 962 16.75 33.58 -4.08
N LEU A 963 15.98 32.91 -4.95
CA LEU A 963 16.48 32.48 -6.26
C LEU A 963 16.64 33.66 -7.25
N GLU A 964 15.78 34.68 -7.20
CA GLU A 964 15.96 35.94 -7.95
C GLU A 964 17.29 36.62 -7.57
N THR A 965 17.55 36.80 -6.27
CA THR A 965 18.80 37.39 -5.79
C THR A 965 20.02 36.58 -6.21
N LEU A 966 19.92 35.24 -6.21
CA LEU A 966 20.99 34.35 -6.70
C LEU A 966 21.19 34.47 -8.20
N ALA A 967 20.14 34.57 -9.02
CA ALA A 967 20.24 34.74 -10.47
C ALA A 967 20.97 36.04 -10.86
N GLU A 968 20.73 37.14 -10.14
CA GLU A 968 21.41 38.41 -10.35
C GLU A 968 22.90 38.37 -9.96
N HIS A 969 23.24 37.75 -8.83
CA HIS A 969 24.55 37.90 -8.20
C HIS A 969 25.52 36.73 -8.46
N ALA A 970 25.02 35.51 -8.63
CA ALA A 970 25.85 34.33 -8.85
C ALA A 970 26.71 34.33 -10.15
N PRO A 971 26.31 34.98 -11.26
CA PRO A 971 27.18 35.15 -12.43
C PRO A 971 28.47 35.96 -12.14
N ILE A 972 28.49 36.72 -11.03
CA ILE A 972 29.59 37.61 -10.64
C ILE A 972 30.32 37.06 -9.39
N GLN A 973 29.60 36.40 -8.48
CA GLN A 973 30.12 35.90 -7.20
C GLN A 973 29.68 34.45 -6.96
N SER A 974 30.62 33.51 -6.86
CA SER A 974 30.33 32.08 -6.66
C SER A 974 30.52 31.56 -5.23
N ASP A 975 31.04 32.38 -4.29
CA ASP A 975 31.18 31.99 -2.89
C ASP A 975 29.80 31.90 -2.18
N PRO A 976 29.41 30.72 -1.64
CA PRO A 976 28.16 30.58 -0.89
C PRO A 976 28.04 31.53 0.30
N HIS A 977 29.12 31.96 0.95
CA HIS A 977 29.07 32.86 2.10
C HIS A 977 28.70 34.30 1.70
N GLU A 978 29.30 34.80 0.61
CA GLU A 978 28.97 36.11 0.06
C GLU A 978 27.54 36.12 -0.51
N LEU A 979 27.16 35.06 -1.24
CA LEU A 979 25.78 34.88 -1.71
C LEU A 979 24.77 34.81 -0.55
N THR A 980 25.11 34.17 0.58
CA THR A 980 24.28 34.20 1.79
C THR A 980 24.10 35.62 2.32
N ALA A 981 25.15 36.46 2.31
CA ALA A 981 25.07 37.83 2.79
C ALA A 981 24.15 38.71 1.92
N VAL A 982 24.20 38.57 0.59
CA VAL A 982 23.29 39.31 -0.32
C VAL A 982 21.84 38.83 -0.17
N VAL A 983 21.61 37.51 -0.16
CA VAL A 983 20.26 36.93 0.03
C VAL A 983 19.62 37.38 1.35
N ARG A 984 20.40 37.52 2.42
CA ARG A 984 19.89 38.05 3.70
C ARG A 984 19.49 39.52 3.64
N VAL A 985 20.14 40.35 2.83
CA VAL A 985 19.72 41.74 2.61
C VAL A 985 18.38 41.78 1.87
N ALA A 986 18.20 40.96 0.84
CA ALA A 986 16.91 40.83 0.13
C ALA A 986 15.79 40.34 1.06
N LEU A 987 16.06 39.33 1.89
CA LEU A 987 15.15 38.83 2.94
C LEU A 987 15.00 39.77 4.15
N GLY A 988 15.64 40.94 4.18
CA GLY A 988 15.72 41.82 5.35
C GLY A 988 14.37 42.21 5.94
N ARG A 989 13.31 42.32 5.12
CA ARG A 989 11.94 42.56 5.61
C ARG A 989 11.40 41.40 6.46
N ALA A 990 11.62 40.17 6.04
CA ALA A 990 11.21 38.97 6.77
C ALA A 990 12.03 38.82 8.07
N ILE A 991 13.35 39.02 7.99
CA ILE A 991 14.26 39.01 9.14
C ILE A 991 13.87 40.10 10.16
N THR A 992 13.52 41.31 9.69
CA THR A 992 13.06 42.41 10.56
C THR A 992 11.76 42.02 11.29
N GLN A 993 10.77 41.43 10.60
CA GLN A 993 9.49 41.06 11.23
C GLN A 993 9.60 39.82 12.14
N GLN A 994 10.53 38.90 11.85
CA GLN A 994 10.80 37.73 12.71
C GLN A 994 11.24 38.13 14.12
N TRP A 995 12.17 39.08 14.23
CA TRP A 995 12.74 39.50 15.51
C TRP A 995 12.07 40.73 16.12
N PHE A 996 11.43 41.56 15.30
CA PHE A 996 10.75 42.80 15.72
C PHE A 996 9.37 42.90 15.06
N PRO A 997 8.42 41.99 15.38
CA PRO A 997 7.09 41.99 14.78
C PRO A 997 6.36 43.32 14.96
N GLY A 998 5.53 43.70 13.98
CA GLY A 998 4.76 44.94 14.01
C GLY A 998 5.58 46.16 13.58
N LYS A 999 5.40 47.29 14.29
CA LYS A 999 5.93 48.62 13.90
C LYS A 999 6.68 49.36 15.01
N ASP A 1000 6.80 48.76 16.19
CA ASP A 1000 7.37 49.42 17.38
C ASP A 1000 8.87 49.69 17.27
N GLU A 1001 9.41 50.44 18.25
CA GLU A 1001 10.82 50.79 18.36
C GLU A 1001 11.70 49.54 18.45
N VAL A 1002 12.71 49.45 17.59
CA VAL A 1002 13.56 48.27 17.43
C VAL A 1002 14.72 48.33 18.42
N HIS A 1003 14.61 47.56 19.51
CA HIS A 1003 15.58 47.52 20.60
C HIS A 1003 16.68 46.51 20.33
N VAL A 1004 17.92 46.99 20.18
CA VAL A 1004 19.09 46.18 19.80
C VAL A 1004 20.27 46.37 20.74
N ILE A 1005 21.09 45.33 20.86
CA ILE A 1005 22.47 45.43 21.30
C ILE A 1005 23.30 45.99 20.13
N GLY A 1006 24.29 46.82 20.41
CA GLY A 1006 25.25 47.29 19.40
C GLY A 1006 26.69 47.35 19.90
N LEU A 1007 27.62 47.67 19.00
CA LEU A 1007 29.04 47.88 19.33
C LEU A 1007 29.31 49.36 19.67
N ASP A 1008 30.28 49.60 20.55
CA ASP A 1008 30.88 50.91 20.72
C ASP A 1008 31.78 51.26 19.52
N THR A 1009 31.83 52.54 19.16
CA THR A 1009 32.48 53.03 17.93
C THR A 1009 33.99 52.73 17.85
N PRO A 1010 34.80 52.78 18.93
CA PRO A 1010 36.20 52.36 18.90
C PRO A 1010 36.37 50.86 18.65
N LEU A 1011 35.48 50.03 19.23
CA LEU A 1011 35.50 48.58 19.08
C LEU A 1011 35.12 48.18 17.65
N GLU A 1012 34.08 48.78 17.08
CA GLU A 1012 33.67 48.56 15.68
C GLU A 1012 34.82 48.87 14.71
N ARG A 1013 35.50 50.01 14.89
CA ARG A 1013 36.67 50.40 14.08
C ARG A 1013 37.85 49.42 14.20
N LEU A 1014 38.12 48.93 15.42
CA LEU A 1014 39.17 47.94 15.65
C LEU A 1014 38.87 46.64 14.90
N LEU A 1015 37.63 46.14 14.99
CA LEU A 1015 37.18 44.93 14.29
C LEU A 1015 37.24 45.08 12.76
N LEU A 1016 36.84 46.24 12.22
CA LEU A 1016 36.96 46.55 10.79
C LEU A 1016 38.42 46.59 10.33
N GLN A 1017 39.31 47.18 11.13
CA GLN A 1017 40.75 47.24 10.84
C GLN A 1017 41.41 45.85 10.91
N ALA A 1018 41.00 44.99 11.84
CA ALA A 1018 41.48 43.61 11.93
C ALA A 1018 41.14 42.80 10.66
N LEU A 1019 39.90 42.90 10.19
CA LEU A 1019 39.44 42.27 8.94
C LEU A 1019 40.21 42.76 7.70
N GLN A 1020 40.43 44.08 7.57
CA GLN A 1020 41.14 44.65 6.41
C GLN A 1020 42.66 44.42 6.45
N GLY A 1021 43.26 44.32 7.64
CA GLY A 1021 44.71 44.26 7.82
C GLY A 1021 45.31 42.85 7.88
N GLY A 1022 44.49 41.79 7.87
CA GLY A 1022 44.96 40.41 8.10
C GLY A 1022 45.49 40.15 9.51
N GLY A 1023 45.33 41.09 10.44
CA GLY A 1023 45.71 40.96 11.83
C GLY A 1023 44.61 40.27 12.63
N GLY A 1024 44.90 39.08 13.15
CA GLY A 1024 43.97 38.38 14.05
C GLY A 1024 43.69 39.20 15.32
N LEU A 1025 42.49 39.03 15.90
CA LEU A 1025 42.15 39.64 17.19
C LEU A 1025 43.12 39.14 18.27
N GLU A 1026 43.59 40.03 19.14
CA GLU A 1026 44.29 39.61 20.35
C GLU A 1026 43.38 38.71 21.22
N PRO A 1027 43.85 37.58 21.76
CA PRO A 1027 42.99 36.66 22.53
C PRO A 1027 42.25 37.36 23.68
N GLY A 1028 42.95 38.20 24.44
CA GLY A 1028 42.35 38.98 25.54
C GLY A 1028 41.38 40.10 25.13
N LEU A 1029 41.24 40.37 23.82
CA LEU A 1029 40.14 41.19 23.27
C LEU A 1029 38.96 40.29 22.88
N ALA A 1030 39.21 39.12 22.30
CA ALA A 1030 38.19 38.13 21.98
C ALA A 1030 37.45 37.61 23.23
N ASP A 1031 38.18 37.33 24.32
CA ASP A 1031 37.59 36.94 25.61
C ASP A 1031 36.71 38.04 26.21
N ARG A 1032 37.17 39.31 26.13
CA ARG A 1032 36.39 40.48 26.57
C ARG A 1032 35.15 40.67 25.72
N LEU A 1033 35.24 40.48 24.40
CA LEU A 1033 34.12 40.61 23.48
C LEU A 1033 33.01 39.60 23.84
N LEU A 1034 33.36 38.34 24.10
CA LEU A 1034 32.42 37.32 24.58
C LEU A 1034 31.78 37.71 25.92
N ALA A 1035 32.59 38.08 26.92
CA ALA A 1035 32.10 38.44 28.25
C ALA A 1035 31.18 39.68 28.24
N GLN A 1036 31.51 40.71 27.44
CA GLN A 1036 30.68 41.90 27.27
C GLN A 1036 29.42 41.62 26.44
N THR A 1037 29.47 40.71 25.47
CA THR A 1037 28.26 40.24 24.76
C THR A 1037 27.32 39.51 25.72
N GLN A 1038 27.84 38.70 26.64
CA GLN A 1038 27.03 38.03 27.66
C GLN A 1038 26.46 39.02 28.69
N GLU A 1039 27.24 40.01 29.17
CA GLU A 1039 26.72 41.11 30.00
C GLU A 1039 25.60 41.90 29.28
N ALA A 1040 25.75 42.13 27.97
CA ALA A 1040 24.74 42.81 27.16
C ALA A 1040 23.46 41.97 26.98
N LEU A 1041 23.57 40.66 26.72
CA LEU A 1041 22.42 39.75 26.63
C LEU A 1041 21.58 39.75 27.91
N SER A 1042 22.21 39.58 29.08
CA SER A 1042 21.47 39.58 30.36
C SER A 1042 20.78 40.92 30.66
N ARG A 1043 21.34 42.05 30.19
CA ARG A 1043 20.64 43.36 30.27
C ARG A 1043 19.47 43.46 29.30
N GLN A 1044 19.62 42.92 28.09
CA GLN A 1044 18.58 42.90 27.06
C GLN A 1044 17.37 42.08 27.52
N GLU A 1045 17.64 40.91 28.13
CA GLU A 1045 16.68 40.03 28.79
C GLU A 1045 15.95 40.72 29.96
N MET A 1046 16.67 41.44 30.84
CA MET A 1046 16.07 42.24 31.92
C MET A 1046 15.11 43.34 31.45
N VAL A 1047 15.22 43.78 30.19
CA VAL A 1047 14.33 44.79 29.57
C VAL A 1047 13.22 44.13 28.73
N GLY A 1048 13.24 42.80 28.59
CA GLY A 1048 12.29 42.04 27.75
C GLY A 1048 12.50 42.25 26.25
N ALA A 1049 13.68 42.70 25.84
CA ALA A 1049 14.00 42.99 24.44
C ALA A 1049 14.63 41.77 23.72
N PRO A 1050 14.50 41.65 22.38
CA PRO A 1050 15.08 40.55 21.63
C PRO A 1050 16.61 40.47 21.74
N PRO A 1051 17.23 39.26 21.75
CA PRO A 1051 18.67 39.04 21.92
C PRO A 1051 19.46 39.31 20.61
N VAL A 1052 19.25 40.50 20.03
CA VAL A 1052 19.74 40.88 18.70
C VAL A 1052 20.87 41.89 18.81
N LEU A 1053 22.02 41.55 18.23
CA LEU A 1053 23.19 42.40 18.03
C LEU A 1053 23.20 42.95 16.60
N LEU A 1054 23.05 44.27 16.47
CA LEU A 1054 23.12 45.00 15.20
C LEU A 1054 24.53 45.54 14.96
N VAL A 1055 25.10 45.25 13.78
CA VAL A 1055 26.48 45.61 13.42
C VAL A 1055 26.62 46.07 11.96
N ASN A 1056 27.72 46.73 11.64
CA ASN A 1056 28.13 46.96 10.26
C ASN A 1056 28.15 45.65 9.45
N HIS A 1057 27.61 45.70 8.22
CA HIS A 1057 27.54 44.58 7.28
C HIS A 1057 28.82 43.74 7.19
N ALA A 1058 30.00 44.38 7.07
CA ALA A 1058 31.28 43.67 6.93
C ALA A 1058 31.73 42.91 8.20
N LEU A 1059 31.23 43.28 9.38
CA LEU A 1059 31.52 42.57 10.63
C LEU A 1059 30.59 41.37 10.85
N ARG A 1060 29.43 41.36 10.19
CA ARG A 1060 28.31 40.50 10.55
C ARG A 1060 28.61 39.00 10.44
N PRO A 1061 29.21 38.46 9.35
CA PRO A 1061 29.52 37.03 9.27
C PRO A 1061 30.59 36.59 10.28
N LEU A 1062 31.59 37.46 10.53
CA LEU A 1062 32.65 37.20 11.52
C LEU A 1062 32.07 37.09 12.93
N LEU A 1063 31.29 38.10 13.34
CA LEU A 1063 30.73 38.17 14.68
C LEU A 1063 29.65 37.11 14.93
N SER A 1064 28.83 36.79 13.94
CA SER A 1064 27.88 35.67 14.04
C SER A 1064 28.62 34.36 14.32
N ARG A 1065 29.58 33.97 13.47
CA ARG A 1065 30.33 32.71 13.59
C ARG A 1065 31.22 32.63 14.84
N PHE A 1066 31.67 33.77 15.37
CA PHE A 1066 32.45 33.83 16.60
C PHE A 1066 31.57 33.77 17.85
N LEU A 1067 30.56 34.64 17.97
CA LEU A 1067 29.78 34.78 19.19
C LEU A 1067 28.74 33.66 19.37
N ARG A 1068 28.04 33.26 18.30
CA ARG A 1068 26.98 32.23 18.38
C ARG A 1068 27.49 30.85 18.74
N ARG A 1069 28.79 30.58 18.59
CA ARG A 1069 29.44 29.35 19.06
C ARG A 1069 29.38 29.20 20.59
N SER A 1070 29.39 30.31 21.33
CA SER A 1070 29.31 30.33 22.80
C SER A 1070 27.96 30.84 23.30
N LEU A 1071 27.21 31.55 22.46
CA LEU A 1071 25.92 32.17 22.77
C LEU A 1071 24.91 31.88 21.63
N PRO A 1072 24.43 30.63 21.46
CA PRO A 1072 23.60 30.24 20.31
C PRO A 1072 22.29 31.04 20.16
N GLN A 1073 21.78 31.56 21.28
CA GLN A 1073 20.60 32.42 21.38
C GLN A 1073 20.83 33.86 20.89
N LEU A 1074 22.08 34.26 20.64
CA LEU A 1074 22.39 35.56 20.06
C LEU A 1074 22.05 35.56 18.56
N VAL A 1075 21.36 36.60 18.12
CA VAL A 1075 21.12 36.89 16.70
C VAL A 1075 22.05 38.03 16.30
N VAL A 1076 22.82 37.88 15.23
CA VAL A 1076 23.67 38.96 14.70
C VAL A 1076 23.09 39.44 13.37
N LEU A 1077 22.62 40.68 13.31
CA LEU A 1077 22.03 41.29 12.12
C LEU A 1077 22.95 42.37 11.54
N SER A 1078 22.95 42.47 10.21
CA SER A 1078 23.62 43.58 9.51
C SER A 1078 22.70 44.81 9.49
N ASN A 1079 23.31 45.99 9.56
CA ASN A 1079 22.62 47.27 9.36
C ASN A 1079 21.92 47.41 7.99
N LEU A 1080 22.21 46.55 7.01
CA LEU A 1080 21.54 46.48 5.70
C LEU A 1080 20.41 45.42 5.65
N GLU A 1081 20.26 44.60 6.69
CA GLU A 1081 19.19 43.59 6.80
C GLU A 1081 17.95 44.13 7.53
N LEU A 1082 18.05 45.34 8.13
CA LEU A 1082 17.04 45.90 9.00
C LEU A 1082 16.27 47.02 8.27
N SER A 1083 14.94 46.92 8.25
CA SER A 1083 14.10 47.79 7.42
C SER A 1083 14.22 49.29 7.77
N ASP A 1084 14.64 50.11 6.81
CA ASP A 1084 14.91 51.56 6.90
C ASP A 1084 13.80 52.40 7.56
N ASN A 1085 12.56 51.91 7.54
CA ASN A 1085 11.38 52.58 8.08
C ASN A 1085 11.14 52.33 9.58
N ARG A 1086 12.04 51.61 10.28
CA ARG A 1086 11.96 51.36 11.72
C ARG A 1086 12.82 52.34 12.51
N HIS A 1087 12.29 52.82 13.63
CA HIS A 1087 13.09 53.56 14.61
C HIS A 1087 13.96 52.57 15.40
N ILE A 1088 15.28 52.67 15.26
CA ILE A 1088 16.25 51.80 15.93
C ILE A 1088 16.75 52.46 17.21
N ARG A 1089 16.84 51.68 18.30
CA ARG A 1089 17.38 52.12 19.58
C ARG A 1089 18.36 51.10 20.14
N MET A 1090 19.57 51.56 20.41
CA MET A 1090 20.58 50.76 21.11
C MET A 1090 20.25 50.72 22.61
N THR A 1091 19.79 49.57 23.09
CA THR A 1091 19.43 49.32 24.51
C THR A 1091 20.61 48.81 25.32
N ALA A 1092 21.59 48.17 24.68
CA ALA A 1092 22.86 47.80 25.28
C ALA A 1092 24.04 48.03 24.32
N THR A 1093 25.23 48.28 24.86
CA THR A 1093 26.45 48.54 24.09
C THR A 1093 27.60 47.67 24.57
N ILE A 1094 28.21 46.92 23.66
CA ILE A 1094 29.42 46.11 23.85
C ILE A 1094 30.64 47.02 23.60
N GLY A 1095 31.65 47.00 24.46
CA GLY A 1095 32.86 47.84 24.35
C GLY A 1095 32.88 49.10 25.23
N GLY A 1096 31.75 49.54 25.79
CA GLY A 1096 31.63 50.80 26.54
C GLY A 1096 32.21 50.83 27.97
N LYS A 1097 33.32 50.12 28.23
CA LYS A 1097 34.09 50.08 29.51
C LYS A 1097 35.56 49.81 29.23
#